data_AF-A0A8J6L7N5-F1
#
_entry.id   AF-A0A8J6L7N5-F1
#
_cell.length_a   1.000
_cell.length_b   1.000
_cell.length_c   1.000
_cell.angle_alpha   90.00
_cell.angle_beta   90.00
_cell.angle_gamma   90.00
#
_symmetry.space_group_name_H-M   'P 1'
#
loop_
_entity.id
_entity.type
_entity.pdbx_description
1 polymer ?
#
loop_
_entity_poly.entity_id
_entity_poly.type
_entity_poly.pdbx_seq_one_letter_code
_entity_poly.pdbx_strand_id
1 'polypeptide(L)'
;MAPTPEIKVPIIWILGGPGSGKGTQCEKIVAKYGFTHLSSGDLLRNEVASGSPRGKELTAIMERGELVPMEVVLDLLREAILNNLPNSKGFLIDGYPREKEQGIMFEQKISPVNLVLFFDASEKTLVERLLGRAKTSGRVDDNEETIKKRLHTFNTHNDQVVQQYTEKLKRINAERSTDEIFGENPTPRLAVKVPIVWVLGGPGSGKGTQCGKIVAKYDFVHLSTGDLLRNEVASETQRGRELQHIMDRGELVPNDVVIELLKEAIVKNLQKAKGFLIDGYPREKHQGILFEQKIGPVTCILFFETSDETLAYRLRNRARKSFRSDDNVNIIQRRIKTFNAEKDLILDQYSAKVKKIDAEKSVDEVFADQVPPMQRLRYDMTPIKSKSLPIIWLVGPPGCGRNTQAKLLSENLEFSHIKVADLLRDEADKDTDRGRLINEALHHRAKKIPDSIVIDLIKEEMLRKSQNCKGFLINNFPKNSKQAAIFIKEIDDIDAIIYLLCDVPVMVKRKLIQSEGRLDDEMIKKAIASYMKEIKEGTSKYGSKLEKIRGNEDPNEVYTKIEAAISVRISTRNKRFLKFHKIKNCAKSTKPIIAWKDFSNPHDCMRFARTKNGVAFNFAPPQLKNATQARRYRNCQVLGCPETGNSTTFVFDPSFDYYSAFGDLNSTSNATCVKSVGLFVRIEQKKNYTDAINFCQNLGADLADVSSEIRTNALAASLKSMQNWYKAAYVGLDDTESEGTFRTPLGNFLACTKYRAWGVGHPRPNRKHEDCVILDAERTWRAINCKIKLEFICEFYPAPPQFPPVEFKNEDCAHIKNKRKRRQCLSANELFQIVIDVNNVMSKPLTFVTGNAKKLEEVIAILGSNFPREVVSQKVDLPELQGEIDDICVKKCQAAYEIIKGPCIVEDTCLCFNSLGGLPGPYIKWFLDKLAPEGLYKLLTGFEDKSAQAVCTFAYHPGSDGDKVILFEGRTDGEIVMPRGPRDFGWDACFQPAGYQQTYAEMPKSEKNKISHRYRALDSLKRHFFAATNS
;
A
#
# COMPACT_ATOMS: atom_id res chain seq x y z
N MET A 1 -11.47 -46.37 -5.78
CA MET A 1 -11.56 -45.73 -7.11
C MET A 1 -10.16 -45.56 -7.67
N ALA A 2 -9.99 -45.63 -8.99
CA ALA A 2 -8.73 -45.22 -9.63
C ALA A 2 -8.59 -43.68 -9.56
N PRO A 3 -7.36 -43.13 -9.54
CA PRO A 3 -7.17 -41.67 -9.52
C PRO A 3 -7.66 -41.03 -10.82
N THR A 4 -8.52 -40.01 -10.70
CA THR A 4 -9.07 -39.27 -11.84
C THR A 4 -7.94 -38.62 -12.66
N PRO A 5 -7.94 -38.71 -14.01
CA PRO A 5 -6.97 -38.03 -14.85
C PRO A 5 -6.88 -36.51 -14.58
N GLU A 6 -5.66 -35.99 -14.48
CA GLU A 6 -5.39 -34.58 -14.15
C GLU A 6 -5.83 -33.64 -15.30
N ILE A 7 -7.00 -33.02 -15.15
CA ILE A 7 -7.60 -32.11 -16.16
C ILE A 7 -6.75 -30.83 -16.26
N LYS A 8 -6.10 -30.63 -17.42
CA LYS A 8 -5.16 -29.52 -17.69
C LYS A 8 -5.70 -28.44 -18.64
N VAL A 9 -6.93 -28.60 -19.09
CA VAL A 9 -7.64 -27.62 -19.92
C VAL A 9 -8.57 -26.77 -19.05
N PRO A 10 -8.78 -25.47 -19.36
CA PRO A 10 -9.56 -24.58 -18.52
C PRO A 10 -11.02 -25.02 -18.40
N ILE A 11 -11.58 -24.91 -17.19
CA ILE A 11 -13.01 -25.10 -16.91
C ILE A 11 -13.64 -23.75 -16.57
N ILE A 12 -14.72 -23.42 -17.28
CA ILE A 12 -15.49 -22.20 -17.13
C ILE A 12 -16.94 -22.57 -16.81
N TRP A 13 -17.49 -22.03 -15.73
CA TRP A 13 -18.92 -22.16 -15.42
C TRP A 13 -19.72 -21.02 -16.04
N ILE A 14 -20.89 -21.33 -16.58
CA ILE A 14 -21.78 -20.42 -17.29
C ILE A 14 -23.09 -20.33 -16.51
N LEU A 15 -23.27 -19.23 -15.80
CA LEU A 15 -24.37 -18.96 -14.87
C LEU A 15 -25.27 -17.82 -15.36
N GLY A 16 -26.42 -17.64 -14.71
CA GLY A 16 -27.44 -16.64 -15.08
C GLY A 16 -28.83 -17.26 -15.30
N GLY A 17 -29.88 -16.44 -15.33
CA GLY A 17 -31.27 -16.90 -15.30
C GLY A 17 -31.71 -17.74 -16.52
N PRO A 18 -32.78 -18.55 -16.40
CA PRO A 18 -33.39 -19.20 -17.57
C PRO A 18 -33.83 -18.11 -18.57
N GLY A 19 -33.42 -18.22 -19.84
CA GLY A 19 -33.64 -17.16 -20.85
C GLY A 19 -32.45 -16.20 -21.09
N SER A 20 -31.40 -16.22 -20.27
CA SER A 20 -30.27 -15.27 -20.37
C SER A 20 -29.27 -15.50 -21.53
N GLY A 21 -29.60 -16.33 -22.52
CA GLY A 21 -28.78 -16.52 -23.75
C GLY A 21 -27.52 -17.38 -23.61
N LYS A 22 -27.27 -17.99 -22.44
CA LYS A 22 -26.07 -18.81 -22.15
C LYS A 22 -25.66 -19.77 -23.27
N GLY A 23 -26.54 -20.70 -23.68
CA GLY A 23 -26.26 -21.70 -24.71
C GLY A 23 -25.80 -21.10 -26.04
N THR A 24 -26.49 -20.05 -26.51
CA THR A 24 -26.12 -19.31 -27.73
C THR A 24 -24.74 -18.67 -27.66
N GLN A 25 -24.29 -18.28 -26.46
CA GLN A 25 -22.93 -17.79 -26.24
C GLN A 25 -21.93 -18.95 -26.13
N CYS A 26 -22.29 -20.07 -25.48
CA CYS A 26 -21.49 -21.29 -25.49
C CYS A 26 -21.21 -21.77 -26.91
N GLU A 27 -22.20 -21.82 -27.79
CA GLU A 27 -22.09 -22.20 -29.21
C GLU A 27 -21.05 -21.34 -29.95
N LYS A 28 -21.11 -20.01 -29.80
CA LYS A 28 -20.13 -19.09 -30.40
C LYS A 28 -18.73 -19.26 -29.81
N ILE A 29 -18.60 -19.48 -28.49
CA ILE A 29 -17.31 -19.72 -27.81
C ILE A 29 -16.69 -21.06 -28.26
N VAL A 30 -17.50 -22.12 -28.39
CA VAL A 30 -17.10 -23.42 -28.95
C VAL A 30 -16.53 -23.23 -30.36
N ALA A 31 -17.30 -22.59 -31.25
CA ALA A 31 -16.90 -22.38 -32.65
C ALA A 31 -15.61 -21.56 -32.81
N LYS A 32 -15.41 -20.51 -32.00
CA LYS A 32 -14.24 -19.62 -32.10
C LYS A 32 -12.98 -20.14 -31.39
N TYR A 33 -13.12 -20.87 -30.28
CA TYR A 33 -11.99 -21.22 -29.41
C TYR A 33 -11.73 -22.74 -29.31
N GLY A 34 -12.60 -23.60 -29.84
CA GLY A 34 -12.45 -25.06 -29.79
C GLY A 34 -12.67 -25.66 -28.39
N PHE A 35 -13.53 -25.03 -27.61
CA PHE A 35 -13.99 -25.54 -26.31
C PHE A 35 -15.07 -26.62 -26.50
N THR A 36 -15.36 -27.40 -25.46
CA THR A 36 -16.52 -28.31 -25.40
C THR A 36 -17.58 -27.70 -24.48
N HIS A 37 -18.81 -27.58 -24.98
CA HIS A 37 -19.97 -27.18 -24.18
C HIS A 37 -20.63 -28.41 -23.55
N LEU A 38 -20.87 -28.35 -22.24
CA LEU A 38 -21.54 -29.37 -21.44
C LEU A 38 -22.66 -28.71 -20.63
N SER A 39 -23.91 -28.77 -21.09
CA SER A 39 -25.05 -28.32 -20.29
C SER A 39 -25.51 -29.44 -19.35
N SER A 40 -25.62 -29.15 -18.06
CA SER A 40 -26.08 -30.13 -17.06
C SER A 40 -27.47 -30.68 -17.41
N GLY A 41 -28.34 -29.84 -17.97
CA GLY A 41 -29.68 -30.23 -18.38
C GLY A 41 -29.74 -31.11 -19.64
N ASP A 42 -28.76 -31.01 -20.54
CA ASP A 42 -28.70 -31.86 -21.73
C ASP A 42 -28.08 -33.23 -21.40
N LEU A 43 -27.10 -33.29 -20.51
CA LEU A 43 -26.60 -34.56 -19.96
C LEU A 43 -27.72 -35.36 -19.26
N LEU A 44 -28.53 -34.69 -18.45
CA LEU A 44 -29.69 -35.31 -17.78
C LEU A 44 -30.76 -35.80 -18.78
N ARG A 45 -31.09 -35.01 -19.81
CA ARG A 45 -32.01 -35.44 -20.88
C ARG A 45 -31.49 -36.65 -21.65
N ASN A 46 -30.20 -36.67 -21.97
CA ASN A 46 -29.59 -37.79 -22.69
C ASN A 46 -29.56 -39.07 -21.84
N GLU A 47 -29.31 -38.94 -20.53
CA GLU A 47 -29.38 -40.06 -19.59
C GLU A 47 -30.80 -40.64 -19.50
N VAL A 48 -31.83 -39.79 -19.38
CA VAL A 48 -33.25 -40.20 -19.45
C VAL A 48 -33.56 -40.90 -20.78
N ALA A 49 -33.18 -40.29 -21.90
CA ALA A 49 -33.44 -40.82 -23.25
C ALA A 49 -32.71 -42.15 -23.54
N SER A 50 -31.63 -42.46 -22.82
CA SER A 50 -30.93 -43.75 -22.92
C SER A 50 -31.74 -44.94 -22.37
N GLY A 51 -32.76 -44.70 -21.55
CA GLY A 51 -33.54 -45.73 -20.88
C GLY A 51 -32.78 -46.51 -19.78
N SER A 52 -31.60 -46.02 -19.36
CA SER A 52 -30.81 -46.62 -18.29
C SER A 52 -31.57 -46.67 -16.95
N PRO A 53 -31.12 -47.48 -15.96
CA PRO A 53 -31.72 -47.48 -14.62
C PRO A 53 -31.71 -46.07 -13.98
N ARG A 54 -30.59 -45.35 -14.11
CA ARG A 54 -30.40 -43.95 -13.69
C ARG A 54 -31.36 -43.02 -14.43
N GLY A 55 -31.54 -43.20 -15.74
CA GLY A 55 -32.49 -42.45 -16.55
C GLY A 55 -33.94 -42.61 -16.09
N LYS A 56 -34.36 -43.83 -15.72
CA LYS A 56 -35.72 -44.10 -15.21
C LYS A 56 -36.02 -43.40 -13.89
N GLU A 57 -35.04 -43.34 -12.98
CA GLU A 57 -35.15 -42.59 -11.72
C GLU A 57 -35.21 -41.07 -11.97
N LEU A 58 -34.42 -40.56 -12.94
CA LEU A 58 -34.37 -39.15 -13.30
C LEU A 58 -35.67 -38.62 -13.92
N THR A 59 -36.39 -39.42 -14.71
CA THR A 59 -37.63 -39.00 -15.39
C THR A 59 -38.61 -38.32 -14.42
N ALA A 60 -38.98 -38.99 -13.34
CA ALA A 60 -39.99 -38.50 -12.41
C ALA A 60 -39.56 -37.23 -11.63
N ILE A 61 -38.25 -37.07 -11.39
CA ILE A 61 -37.69 -35.86 -10.73
C ILE A 61 -37.76 -34.67 -11.69
N MET A 62 -37.40 -34.89 -12.96
CA MET A 62 -37.40 -33.85 -14.00
C MET A 62 -38.81 -33.40 -14.37
N GLU A 63 -39.80 -34.31 -14.42
CA GLU A 63 -41.21 -33.98 -14.67
C GLU A 63 -41.83 -33.09 -13.57
N ARG A 64 -41.42 -33.27 -12.31
CA ARG A 64 -41.85 -32.40 -11.19
C ARG A 64 -41.10 -31.06 -11.12
N GLY A 65 -40.05 -30.87 -11.94
CA GLY A 65 -39.22 -29.66 -11.94
C GLY A 65 -38.28 -29.53 -10.73
N GLU A 66 -38.03 -30.64 -10.03
CA GLU A 66 -37.17 -30.70 -8.84
C GLU A 66 -35.67 -30.63 -9.19
N LEU A 67 -34.83 -30.34 -8.20
CA LEU A 67 -33.38 -30.41 -8.35
C LEU A 67 -32.91 -31.86 -8.25
N VAL A 68 -32.26 -32.34 -9.31
CA VAL A 68 -31.62 -33.67 -9.35
C VAL A 68 -30.48 -33.73 -8.32
N PRO A 69 -30.35 -34.82 -7.53
CA PRO A 69 -29.33 -34.93 -6.49
C PRO A 69 -27.89 -34.66 -6.97
N MET A 70 -27.15 -33.88 -6.18
CA MET A 70 -25.81 -33.36 -6.48
C MET A 70 -24.84 -34.41 -7.04
N GLU A 71 -24.74 -35.58 -6.41
CA GLU A 71 -23.83 -36.66 -6.82
C GLU A 71 -24.15 -37.19 -8.22
N VAL A 72 -25.44 -37.29 -8.58
CA VAL A 72 -25.88 -37.77 -9.90
C VAL A 72 -25.46 -36.79 -10.99
N VAL A 73 -25.52 -35.48 -10.73
CA VAL A 73 -25.06 -34.43 -11.66
C VAL A 73 -23.54 -34.36 -11.73
N LEU A 74 -22.84 -34.53 -10.60
CA LEU A 74 -21.37 -34.58 -10.56
C LEU A 74 -20.81 -35.72 -11.40
N ASP A 75 -21.36 -36.93 -11.29
CA ASP A 75 -20.86 -38.08 -12.04
C ASP A 75 -21.13 -37.96 -13.55
N LEU A 76 -22.30 -37.46 -13.98
CA LEU A 76 -22.55 -37.17 -15.40
C LEU A 76 -21.57 -36.13 -15.96
N LEU A 77 -21.26 -35.08 -15.19
CA LEU A 77 -20.26 -34.08 -15.58
C LEU A 77 -18.85 -34.69 -15.63
N ARG A 78 -18.48 -35.53 -14.65
CA ARG A 78 -17.18 -36.23 -14.61
C ARG A 78 -17.00 -37.14 -15.83
N GLU A 79 -18.01 -37.95 -16.14
CA GLU A 79 -18.04 -38.84 -17.30
C GLU A 79 -17.96 -38.06 -18.63
N ALA A 80 -18.77 -37.01 -18.79
CA ALA A 80 -18.78 -36.19 -19.99
C ALA A 80 -17.47 -35.40 -20.20
N ILE A 81 -16.86 -34.89 -19.13
CA ILE A 81 -15.55 -34.22 -19.18
C ILE A 81 -14.46 -35.21 -19.62
N LEU A 82 -14.38 -36.39 -18.98
CA LEU A 82 -13.34 -37.38 -19.28
C LEU A 82 -13.43 -37.92 -20.71
N ASN A 83 -14.64 -38.20 -21.21
CA ASN A 83 -14.87 -38.68 -22.57
C ASN A 83 -14.47 -37.65 -23.65
N ASN A 84 -14.58 -36.36 -23.35
CA ASN A 84 -14.23 -35.26 -24.28
C ASN A 84 -12.80 -34.71 -24.07
N LEU A 85 -12.13 -35.08 -22.97
CA LEU A 85 -10.83 -34.53 -22.57
C LEU A 85 -9.72 -34.60 -23.65
N PRO A 86 -9.61 -35.66 -24.49
CA PRO A 86 -8.58 -35.71 -25.53
C PRO A 86 -8.75 -34.67 -26.66
N ASN A 87 -10.00 -34.25 -26.91
CA ASN A 87 -10.37 -33.45 -28.09
C ASN A 87 -10.72 -31.99 -27.76
N SER A 88 -10.79 -31.63 -26.48
CA SER A 88 -11.21 -30.30 -26.02
C SER A 88 -10.05 -29.37 -25.73
N LYS A 89 -10.20 -28.07 -26.04
CA LYS A 89 -9.28 -27.01 -25.57
C LYS A 89 -9.73 -26.38 -24.24
N GLY A 90 -10.88 -26.77 -23.70
CA GLY A 90 -11.46 -26.23 -22.46
C GLY A 90 -12.96 -26.50 -22.37
N PHE A 91 -13.51 -26.54 -21.16
CA PHE A 91 -14.91 -26.87 -20.91
C PHE A 91 -15.74 -25.65 -20.53
N LEU A 92 -16.90 -25.51 -21.16
CA LEU A 92 -17.96 -24.56 -20.78
C LEU A 92 -19.08 -25.38 -20.15
N ILE A 93 -19.34 -25.18 -18.85
CA ILE A 93 -20.39 -25.91 -18.13
C ILE A 93 -21.58 -24.98 -17.92
N ASP A 94 -22.71 -25.27 -18.59
CA ASP A 94 -23.95 -24.49 -18.49
C ASP A 94 -24.93 -25.10 -17.47
N GLY A 95 -25.61 -24.23 -16.73
CA GLY A 95 -26.64 -24.62 -15.76
C GLY A 95 -26.09 -25.34 -14.52
N TYR A 96 -24.81 -25.12 -14.19
CA TYR A 96 -24.12 -25.70 -13.02
C TYR A 96 -22.96 -24.79 -12.55
N PRO A 97 -22.67 -24.72 -11.24
CA PRO A 97 -23.45 -25.25 -10.13
C PRO A 97 -24.74 -24.44 -9.88
N ARG A 98 -25.72 -25.05 -9.23
CA ARG A 98 -26.99 -24.40 -8.83
C ARG A 98 -27.08 -24.11 -7.34
N GLU A 99 -26.31 -24.84 -6.55
CA GLU A 99 -26.17 -24.71 -5.10
C GLU A 99 -24.68 -24.52 -4.77
N LYS A 100 -24.37 -23.92 -3.63
CA LYS A 100 -22.99 -23.62 -3.22
C LYS A 100 -22.16 -24.89 -3.07
N GLU A 101 -22.72 -25.91 -2.43
CA GLU A 101 -22.09 -27.19 -2.13
C GLU A 101 -21.72 -27.96 -3.40
N GLN A 102 -22.54 -27.85 -4.46
CA GLN A 102 -22.21 -28.43 -5.78
C GLN A 102 -20.88 -27.88 -6.31
N GLY A 103 -20.66 -26.57 -6.24
CA GLY A 103 -19.40 -25.94 -6.68
C GLY A 103 -18.19 -26.44 -5.87
N ILE A 104 -18.35 -26.54 -4.54
CA ILE A 104 -17.31 -27.04 -3.64
C ILE A 104 -16.97 -28.50 -3.97
N MET A 105 -17.98 -29.36 -4.14
CA MET A 105 -17.79 -30.78 -4.46
C MET A 105 -17.19 -30.98 -5.85
N PHE A 106 -17.50 -30.12 -6.83
CA PHE A 106 -16.87 -30.15 -8.16
C PHE A 106 -15.37 -29.85 -8.08
N GLU A 107 -14.97 -28.80 -7.36
CA GLU A 107 -13.54 -28.45 -7.22
C GLU A 107 -12.75 -29.50 -6.42
N GLN A 108 -13.42 -30.27 -5.56
CA GLN A 108 -12.81 -31.39 -4.80
C GLN A 108 -12.73 -32.70 -5.60
N LYS A 109 -13.81 -33.12 -6.28
CA LYS A 109 -13.92 -34.44 -6.95
C LYS A 109 -13.47 -34.44 -8.41
N ILE A 110 -13.49 -33.29 -9.09
CA ILE A 110 -13.25 -33.18 -10.53
C ILE A 110 -12.05 -32.28 -10.82
N SER A 111 -12.17 -30.95 -10.66
CA SER A 111 -11.08 -29.99 -10.89
C SER A 111 -11.49 -28.56 -10.47
N PRO A 112 -10.56 -27.71 -9.99
CA PRO A 112 -10.83 -26.29 -9.71
C PRO A 112 -11.37 -25.52 -10.93
N VAL A 113 -12.39 -24.67 -10.72
CA VAL A 113 -12.91 -23.78 -11.78
C VAL A 113 -11.95 -22.61 -12.02
N ASN A 114 -11.77 -22.19 -13.27
CA ASN A 114 -10.86 -21.10 -13.64
C ASN A 114 -11.57 -19.75 -13.81
N LEU A 115 -12.82 -19.74 -14.24
CA LEU A 115 -13.61 -18.54 -14.51
C LEU A 115 -15.11 -18.85 -14.37
N VAL A 116 -15.90 -17.88 -13.89
CA VAL A 116 -17.36 -17.97 -13.81
C VAL A 116 -17.96 -16.79 -14.60
N LEU A 117 -18.68 -17.08 -15.68
CA LEU A 117 -19.38 -16.07 -16.49
C LEU A 117 -20.84 -16.02 -16.06
N PHE A 118 -21.32 -14.86 -15.60
CA PHE A 118 -22.70 -14.67 -15.14
C PHE A 118 -23.47 -13.78 -16.12
N PHE A 119 -24.42 -14.37 -16.85
CA PHE A 119 -25.27 -13.69 -17.82
C PHE A 119 -26.50 -13.07 -17.14
N ASP A 120 -26.41 -11.75 -16.96
CA ASP A 120 -27.28 -10.91 -16.15
C ASP A 120 -28.34 -10.22 -17.04
N ALA A 121 -29.62 -10.31 -16.69
CA ALA A 121 -30.74 -9.72 -17.42
C ALA A 121 -31.97 -9.60 -16.49
N SER A 122 -32.82 -8.61 -16.74
CA SER A 122 -34.02 -8.38 -15.91
C SER A 122 -35.02 -9.53 -16.04
N GLU A 123 -35.80 -9.77 -14.97
CA GLU A 123 -36.82 -10.82 -14.93
C GLU A 123 -37.82 -10.71 -16.09
N LYS A 124 -38.19 -9.47 -16.47
CA LYS A 124 -38.99 -9.18 -17.67
C LYS A 124 -38.35 -9.76 -18.94
N THR A 125 -37.08 -9.41 -19.21
CA THR A 125 -36.33 -9.91 -20.38
C THR A 125 -36.19 -11.43 -20.37
N LEU A 126 -36.03 -12.04 -19.19
CA LEU A 126 -35.97 -13.51 -19.04
C LEU A 126 -37.33 -14.17 -19.38
N VAL A 127 -38.44 -13.66 -18.83
CA VAL A 127 -39.80 -14.16 -19.09
C VAL A 127 -40.16 -14.01 -20.57
N GLU A 128 -39.94 -12.84 -21.18
CA GLU A 128 -40.23 -12.59 -22.59
C GLU A 128 -39.48 -13.56 -23.51
N ARG A 129 -38.19 -13.80 -23.23
CA ARG A 129 -37.36 -14.76 -24.00
C ARG A 129 -37.77 -16.21 -23.78
N LEU A 130 -38.22 -16.59 -22.58
CA LEU A 130 -38.74 -17.94 -22.31
C LEU A 130 -40.08 -18.20 -23.01
N LEU A 131 -40.99 -17.22 -23.02
CA LEU A 131 -42.26 -17.32 -23.75
C LEU A 131 -42.05 -17.34 -25.28
N GLY A 132 -41.04 -16.63 -25.79
CA GLY A 132 -40.59 -16.76 -27.19
C GLY A 132 -39.99 -18.14 -27.51
N ARG A 133 -39.23 -18.72 -26.57
CA ARG A 133 -38.66 -20.07 -26.70
C ARG A 133 -39.72 -21.17 -26.70
N ALA A 134 -40.72 -21.08 -25.83
CA ALA A 134 -41.81 -22.07 -25.75
C ALA A 134 -42.52 -22.24 -27.11
N LYS A 135 -42.67 -21.15 -27.87
CA LYS A 135 -43.27 -21.15 -29.22
C LYS A 135 -42.38 -21.74 -30.32
N THR A 136 -41.10 -22.03 -30.05
CA THR A 136 -40.10 -22.31 -31.10
C THR A 136 -39.21 -23.53 -30.86
N SER A 137 -38.96 -23.97 -29.62
CA SER A 137 -37.96 -25.02 -29.34
C SER A 137 -38.48 -26.37 -28.82
N GLY A 138 -39.79 -26.64 -28.92
CA GLY A 138 -40.38 -27.97 -28.68
C GLY A 138 -40.12 -28.59 -27.30
N ARG A 139 -39.87 -27.77 -26.27
CA ARG A 139 -39.53 -28.25 -24.91
C ARG A 139 -40.79 -28.48 -24.08
N VAL A 140 -40.94 -29.71 -23.60
CA VAL A 140 -42.09 -30.16 -22.79
C VAL A 140 -42.16 -29.44 -21.43
N ASP A 141 -41.03 -28.91 -20.93
CA ASP A 141 -40.91 -28.23 -19.63
C ASP A 141 -41.15 -26.70 -19.66
N ASP A 142 -41.26 -26.06 -20.83
CA ASP A 142 -41.35 -24.58 -20.95
C ASP A 142 -42.81 -24.05 -20.88
N ASN A 143 -43.56 -24.45 -19.84
CA ASN A 143 -44.90 -23.91 -19.52
C ASN A 143 -44.84 -22.74 -18.49
N GLU A 144 -45.90 -21.91 -18.40
CA GLU A 144 -45.87 -20.67 -17.61
C GLU A 144 -45.66 -20.89 -16.10
N GLU A 145 -46.24 -21.96 -15.53
CA GLU A 145 -46.09 -22.28 -14.11
C GLU A 145 -44.66 -22.77 -13.80
N THR A 146 -44.10 -23.61 -14.67
CA THR A 146 -42.72 -24.09 -14.59
C THR A 146 -41.70 -22.97 -14.83
N ILE A 147 -41.99 -22.00 -15.70
CA ILE A 147 -41.16 -20.80 -15.90
C ILE A 147 -41.06 -19.99 -14.59
N LYS A 148 -42.19 -19.73 -13.91
CA LYS A 148 -42.22 -19.02 -12.62
C LYS A 148 -41.44 -19.76 -11.54
N LYS A 149 -41.63 -21.09 -11.42
CA LYS A 149 -40.87 -21.94 -10.49
C LYS A 149 -39.35 -21.87 -10.75
N ARG A 150 -38.92 -21.97 -12.02
CA ARG A 150 -37.48 -21.93 -12.38
C ARG A 150 -36.82 -20.58 -12.14
N LEU A 151 -37.55 -19.47 -12.32
CA LEU A 151 -37.06 -18.13 -11.98
C LEU A 151 -36.95 -17.96 -10.45
N HIS A 152 -37.95 -18.41 -9.69
CA HIS A 152 -37.90 -18.39 -8.23
C HIS A 152 -36.73 -19.21 -7.67
N THR A 153 -36.58 -20.48 -8.07
CA THR A 153 -35.46 -21.34 -7.62
C THR A 153 -34.10 -20.74 -7.98
N PHE A 154 -33.97 -20.11 -9.15
CA PHE A 154 -32.75 -19.41 -9.54
C PHE A 154 -32.45 -18.23 -8.60
N ASN A 155 -33.40 -17.31 -8.41
CA ASN A 155 -33.23 -16.12 -7.57
C ASN A 155 -32.88 -16.49 -6.11
N THR A 156 -33.49 -17.54 -5.55
CA THR A 156 -33.30 -17.96 -4.15
C THR A 156 -31.90 -18.53 -3.86
N HIS A 157 -31.24 -19.20 -4.81
CA HIS A 157 -29.98 -19.93 -4.56
C HIS A 157 -28.75 -19.31 -5.24
N ASN A 158 -28.93 -18.57 -6.33
CA ASN A 158 -27.84 -18.06 -7.16
C ASN A 158 -26.86 -17.17 -6.38
N ASP A 159 -27.35 -16.31 -5.50
CA ASP A 159 -26.49 -15.36 -4.79
C ASP A 159 -25.47 -16.03 -3.87
N GLN A 160 -25.78 -17.20 -3.32
CA GLN A 160 -24.84 -17.97 -2.49
C GLN A 160 -23.66 -18.51 -3.33
N VAL A 161 -23.94 -18.97 -4.55
CA VAL A 161 -22.93 -19.42 -5.53
C VAL A 161 -22.10 -18.23 -6.01
N VAL A 162 -22.76 -17.11 -6.35
CA VAL A 162 -22.12 -15.90 -6.86
C VAL A 162 -21.18 -15.27 -5.81
N GLN A 163 -21.60 -15.18 -4.54
CA GLN A 163 -20.76 -14.68 -3.46
C GLN A 163 -19.50 -15.56 -3.25
N GLN A 164 -19.67 -16.88 -3.20
CA GLN A 164 -18.59 -17.86 -3.00
C GLN A 164 -17.46 -17.75 -4.05
N TYR A 165 -17.79 -17.32 -5.28
CA TYR A 165 -16.85 -17.28 -6.41
C TYR A 165 -16.52 -15.87 -6.93
N THR A 166 -16.76 -14.83 -6.12
CA THR A 166 -16.59 -13.40 -6.49
C THR A 166 -15.26 -13.09 -7.18
N GLU A 167 -14.12 -13.61 -6.71
CA GLU A 167 -12.79 -13.36 -7.33
C GLU A 167 -12.62 -13.95 -8.74
N LYS A 168 -13.40 -14.99 -9.07
CA LYS A 168 -13.40 -15.66 -10.38
C LYS A 168 -14.57 -15.23 -11.27
N LEU A 169 -15.41 -14.30 -10.81
CA LEU A 169 -16.68 -13.93 -11.44
C LEU A 169 -16.50 -12.79 -12.46
N LYS A 170 -17.08 -12.94 -13.66
CA LYS A 170 -17.34 -11.85 -14.59
C LYS A 170 -18.84 -11.79 -14.91
N ARG A 171 -19.52 -10.73 -14.49
CA ARG A 171 -20.90 -10.43 -14.92
C ARG A 171 -20.91 -9.88 -16.36
N ILE A 172 -21.91 -10.26 -17.13
CA ILE A 172 -22.12 -9.87 -18.53
C ILE A 172 -23.58 -9.45 -18.67
N ASN A 173 -23.85 -8.19 -19.06
CA ASN A 173 -25.21 -7.77 -19.42
C ASN A 173 -25.64 -8.51 -20.69
N ALA A 174 -26.69 -9.33 -20.55
CA ALA A 174 -27.24 -10.22 -21.55
C ALA A 174 -28.51 -9.70 -22.24
N GLU A 175 -28.96 -8.47 -21.94
CA GLU A 175 -30.13 -7.86 -22.59
C GLU A 175 -29.83 -7.36 -24.02
N ARG A 176 -28.54 -7.13 -24.32
CA ARG A 176 -27.96 -6.76 -25.62
C ARG A 176 -28.12 -7.82 -26.73
N SER A 177 -27.73 -7.48 -27.97
CA SER A 177 -27.73 -8.44 -29.09
C SER A 177 -26.70 -9.56 -28.93
N THR A 178 -26.93 -10.69 -29.61
CA THR A 178 -26.08 -11.89 -29.43
C THR A 178 -24.65 -11.72 -29.97
N ASP A 179 -24.40 -10.71 -30.80
CA ASP A 179 -23.10 -10.43 -31.41
C ASP A 179 -22.33 -9.34 -30.67
N GLU A 180 -23.01 -8.37 -30.05
CA GLU A 180 -22.38 -7.47 -29.06
C GLU A 180 -21.86 -8.24 -27.84
N ILE A 181 -22.66 -9.17 -27.33
CA ILE A 181 -22.32 -9.99 -26.16
C ILE A 181 -21.09 -10.89 -26.47
N PHE A 182 -20.96 -11.36 -27.71
CA PHE A 182 -19.85 -12.22 -28.14
C PHE A 182 -18.62 -11.44 -28.62
N GLY A 183 -18.83 -10.27 -29.21
CA GLY A 183 -17.80 -9.34 -29.69
C GLY A 183 -17.05 -8.64 -28.55
N GLU A 184 -17.53 -8.79 -27.31
CA GLU A 184 -16.85 -8.34 -26.10
C GLU A 184 -15.57 -9.15 -25.81
N ASN A 185 -14.54 -8.94 -26.63
CA ASN A 185 -13.16 -9.24 -26.28
C ASN A 185 -12.90 -8.73 -24.85
N PRO A 186 -12.20 -9.49 -23.99
CA PRO A 186 -11.81 -9.02 -22.66
C PRO A 186 -10.77 -7.90 -22.81
N THR A 187 -11.27 -6.67 -23.04
CA THR A 187 -10.46 -5.50 -23.34
C THR A 187 -9.50 -5.29 -22.17
N PRO A 188 -8.17 -5.30 -22.38
CA PRO A 188 -7.26 -4.78 -21.38
C PRO A 188 -7.69 -3.34 -21.10
N ARG A 189 -7.77 -2.94 -19.82
CA ARG A 189 -8.01 -1.53 -19.46
C ARG A 189 -7.05 -0.67 -20.26
N LEU A 190 -7.57 0.31 -21.00
CA LEU A 190 -6.73 1.21 -21.76
C LEU A 190 -5.88 1.99 -20.75
N ALA A 191 -4.58 1.72 -20.70
CA ALA A 191 -3.72 2.22 -19.64
C ALA A 191 -3.30 3.68 -19.91
N VAL A 192 -4.29 4.58 -19.97
CA VAL A 192 -4.10 6.01 -20.18
C VAL A 192 -3.41 6.60 -18.94
N LYS A 193 -2.10 6.89 -19.07
CA LYS A 193 -1.27 7.46 -18.00
C LYS A 193 -1.22 8.99 -18.01
N VAL A 194 -1.90 9.64 -18.96
CA VAL A 194 -1.95 11.11 -19.07
C VAL A 194 -3.25 11.66 -18.47
N PRO A 195 -3.27 12.90 -17.93
CA PRO A 195 -4.45 13.46 -17.28
C PRO A 195 -5.68 13.51 -18.18
N ILE A 196 -6.85 13.16 -17.63
CA ILE A 196 -8.16 13.29 -18.27
C ILE A 196 -8.98 14.31 -17.48
N VAL A 197 -9.44 15.35 -18.16
CA VAL A 197 -10.23 16.44 -17.57
C VAL A 197 -11.60 16.47 -18.24
N TRP A 198 -12.66 16.39 -17.44
CA TRP A 198 -14.02 16.62 -17.93
C TRP A 198 -14.38 18.10 -17.79
N VAL A 199 -15.05 18.66 -18.79
CA VAL A 199 -15.45 20.06 -18.83
C VAL A 199 -16.98 20.13 -18.89
N LEU A 200 -17.57 20.48 -17.74
CA LEU A 200 -19.00 20.49 -17.46
C LEU A 200 -19.55 21.91 -17.26
N GLY A 201 -20.86 22.05 -17.26
CA GLY A 201 -21.57 23.33 -17.16
C GLY A 201 -22.65 23.45 -18.24
N GLY A 202 -23.53 24.43 -18.09
CA GLY A 202 -24.71 24.55 -18.96
C GLY A 202 -24.42 24.79 -20.44
N PRO A 203 -25.37 24.51 -21.35
CA PRO A 203 -25.23 24.91 -22.75
C PRO A 203 -25.13 26.44 -22.84
N GLY A 204 -24.01 26.96 -23.36
CA GLY A 204 -23.74 28.41 -23.38
C GLY A 204 -22.78 28.92 -22.28
N SER A 205 -22.35 28.07 -21.33
CA SER A 205 -21.44 28.45 -20.22
C SER A 205 -19.97 28.77 -20.61
N GLY A 206 -19.65 28.88 -21.91
CA GLY A 206 -18.31 29.27 -22.39
C GLY A 206 -17.26 28.15 -22.52
N LYS A 207 -17.57 26.90 -22.14
CA LYS A 207 -16.65 25.74 -22.15
C LYS A 207 -15.69 25.68 -23.35
N GLY A 208 -16.20 25.60 -24.58
CA GLY A 208 -15.37 25.45 -25.78
C GLY A 208 -14.36 26.58 -25.99
N THR A 209 -14.74 27.83 -25.70
CA THR A 209 -13.84 29.01 -25.72
C THR A 209 -12.68 28.84 -24.74
N GLN A 210 -12.98 28.30 -23.56
CA GLN A 210 -12.02 28.10 -22.48
C GLN A 210 -11.15 26.86 -22.72
N CYS A 211 -11.70 25.77 -23.26
CA CYS A 211 -10.93 24.65 -23.80
C CYS A 211 -9.90 25.14 -24.83
N GLY A 212 -10.28 26.03 -25.75
CA GLY A 212 -9.35 26.63 -26.72
C GLY A 212 -8.17 27.36 -26.07
N LYS A 213 -8.43 28.21 -25.06
CA LYS A 213 -7.38 28.87 -24.27
C LYS A 213 -6.51 27.86 -23.50
N ILE A 214 -7.08 26.78 -22.96
CA ILE A 214 -6.30 25.72 -22.28
C ILE A 214 -5.43 24.96 -23.29
N VAL A 215 -5.93 24.56 -24.45
CA VAL A 215 -5.15 23.87 -25.49
C VAL A 215 -3.90 24.70 -25.84
N ALA A 216 -4.09 26.00 -26.14
CA ALA A 216 -3.00 26.91 -26.52
C ALA A 216 -1.95 27.11 -25.42
N LYS A 217 -2.33 27.11 -24.13
CA LYS A 217 -1.40 27.34 -22.99
C LYS A 217 -0.81 26.05 -22.40
N TYR A 218 -1.49 24.91 -22.55
CA TYR A 218 -1.15 23.68 -21.83
C TYR A 218 -0.79 22.47 -22.71
N ASP A 219 -1.04 22.52 -24.03
CA ASP A 219 -0.79 21.43 -25.00
C ASP A 219 -1.57 20.13 -24.67
N PHE A 220 -2.85 20.33 -24.32
CA PHE A 220 -3.84 19.27 -24.15
C PHE A 220 -4.58 19.02 -25.47
N VAL A 221 -5.08 17.80 -25.68
CA VAL A 221 -5.98 17.48 -26.80
C VAL A 221 -7.43 17.70 -26.36
N HIS A 222 -8.13 18.62 -27.04
CA HIS A 222 -9.55 18.87 -26.83
C HIS A 222 -10.42 17.92 -27.66
N LEU A 223 -11.35 17.24 -26.98
CA LEU A 223 -12.31 16.30 -27.54
C LEU A 223 -13.73 16.73 -27.11
N SER A 224 -14.44 17.50 -27.94
CA SER A 224 -15.85 17.81 -27.66
C SER A 224 -16.74 16.66 -28.14
N THR A 225 -17.57 16.12 -27.23
CA THR A 225 -18.53 15.07 -27.60
C THR A 225 -19.53 15.54 -28.66
N GLY A 226 -19.88 16.82 -28.66
CA GLY A 226 -20.75 17.39 -29.68
C GLY A 226 -20.12 17.39 -31.08
N ASP A 227 -18.80 17.55 -31.18
CA ASP A 227 -18.10 17.55 -32.47
C ASP A 227 -17.77 16.12 -32.93
N LEU A 228 -17.44 15.20 -32.02
CA LEU A 228 -17.32 13.77 -32.36
C LEU A 228 -18.63 13.21 -32.94
N LEU A 229 -19.78 13.54 -32.33
CA LEU A 229 -21.09 13.13 -32.84
C LEU A 229 -21.43 13.79 -34.18
N ARG A 230 -21.16 15.09 -34.36
CA ARG A 230 -21.34 15.76 -35.67
C ARG A 230 -20.48 15.16 -36.77
N ASN A 231 -19.24 14.77 -36.46
CA ASN A 231 -18.33 14.16 -37.42
C ASN A 231 -18.76 12.73 -37.81
N GLU A 232 -19.36 11.97 -36.89
CA GLU A 232 -19.94 10.65 -37.18
C GLU A 232 -21.29 10.74 -37.93
N VAL A 233 -22.05 11.82 -37.73
CA VAL A 233 -23.20 12.15 -38.59
C VAL A 233 -22.73 12.49 -40.01
N ALA A 234 -21.72 13.35 -40.13
CA ALA A 234 -21.17 13.80 -41.41
C ALA A 234 -20.32 12.76 -42.17
N SER A 235 -20.05 11.59 -41.58
CA SER A 235 -19.39 10.46 -42.27
C SER A 235 -20.37 9.55 -43.02
N GLU A 236 -21.68 9.84 -42.96
CA GLU A 236 -22.76 9.11 -43.63
C GLU A 236 -22.77 7.59 -43.39
N THR A 237 -22.21 7.14 -42.27
CA THR A 237 -22.33 5.75 -41.82
C THR A 237 -23.79 5.43 -41.45
N GLN A 238 -24.11 4.14 -41.31
CA GLN A 238 -25.42 3.74 -40.77
C GLN A 238 -25.64 4.34 -39.36
N ARG A 239 -24.61 4.25 -38.51
CA ARG A 239 -24.54 4.86 -37.18
C ARG A 239 -24.75 6.38 -37.25
N GLY A 240 -24.17 7.06 -38.24
CA GLY A 240 -24.34 8.50 -38.48
C GLY A 240 -25.78 8.89 -38.79
N ARG A 241 -26.47 8.13 -39.66
CA ARG A 241 -27.90 8.36 -39.95
C ARG A 241 -28.79 8.15 -38.72
N GLU A 242 -28.52 7.11 -37.93
CA GLU A 242 -29.23 6.85 -36.67
C GLU A 242 -28.99 7.97 -35.64
N LEU A 243 -27.76 8.49 -35.54
CA LEU A 243 -27.39 9.61 -34.68
C LEU A 243 -28.07 10.94 -35.08
N GLN A 244 -28.17 11.24 -36.37
CA GLN A 244 -28.83 12.46 -36.88
C GLN A 244 -30.26 12.57 -36.30
N HIS A 245 -31.06 11.51 -36.43
CA HIS A 245 -32.43 11.48 -35.92
C HIS A 245 -32.55 11.67 -34.39
N ILE A 246 -31.59 11.17 -33.61
CA ILE A 246 -31.56 11.36 -32.14
C ILE A 246 -31.18 12.80 -31.80
N MET A 247 -30.22 13.37 -32.52
CA MET A 247 -29.73 14.73 -32.31
C MET A 247 -30.77 15.80 -32.67
N ASP A 248 -31.53 15.61 -33.74
CA ASP A 248 -32.58 16.56 -34.16
C ASP A 248 -33.75 16.64 -33.18
N ARG A 249 -34.09 15.53 -32.51
CA ARG A 249 -35.08 15.52 -31.43
C ARG A 249 -34.54 16.13 -30.12
N GLY A 250 -33.24 16.38 -30.03
CA GLY A 250 -32.59 16.87 -28.81
C GLY A 250 -32.53 15.82 -27.69
N GLU A 251 -32.46 14.54 -28.05
CA GLU A 251 -32.35 13.42 -27.12
C GLU A 251 -30.89 13.15 -26.73
N LEU A 252 -30.69 12.28 -25.72
CA LEU A 252 -29.37 11.82 -25.33
C LEU A 252 -28.98 10.60 -26.17
N VAL A 253 -27.75 10.62 -26.69
CA VAL A 253 -27.18 9.53 -27.50
C VAL A 253 -26.76 8.38 -26.58
N PRO A 254 -27.00 7.10 -26.94
CA PRO A 254 -26.64 5.94 -26.15
C PRO A 254 -25.21 5.96 -25.57
N ASN A 255 -25.11 5.57 -24.30
CA ASN A 255 -23.92 5.74 -23.47
C ASN A 255 -22.71 4.94 -23.96
N ASP A 256 -22.95 3.79 -24.57
CA ASP A 256 -21.95 2.96 -25.25
C ASP A 256 -21.43 3.64 -26.53
N VAL A 257 -22.32 4.19 -27.36
CA VAL A 257 -21.97 4.89 -28.62
C VAL A 257 -21.06 6.08 -28.34
N VAL A 258 -21.36 6.90 -27.33
CA VAL A 258 -20.52 8.04 -26.92
C VAL A 258 -19.17 7.57 -26.37
N ILE A 259 -19.14 6.48 -25.59
CA ILE A 259 -17.90 5.93 -25.03
C ILE A 259 -16.95 5.40 -26.09
N GLU A 260 -17.43 4.63 -27.07
CA GLU A 260 -16.53 4.08 -28.09
C GLU A 260 -15.95 5.20 -28.99
N LEU A 261 -16.74 6.22 -29.36
CA LEU A 261 -16.22 7.41 -30.06
C LEU A 261 -15.14 8.16 -29.25
N LEU A 262 -15.35 8.32 -27.94
CA LEU A 262 -14.35 8.93 -27.05
C LEU A 262 -13.07 8.07 -26.95
N LYS A 263 -13.22 6.74 -26.84
CA LYS A 263 -12.12 5.77 -26.76
C LYS A 263 -11.29 5.75 -28.04
N GLU A 264 -11.94 5.71 -29.22
CA GLU A 264 -11.29 5.82 -30.53
C GLU A 264 -10.52 7.14 -30.66
N ALA A 265 -11.14 8.27 -30.28
CA ALA A 265 -10.51 9.59 -30.33
C ALA A 265 -9.32 9.74 -29.36
N ILE A 266 -9.40 9.15 -28.16
CA ILE A 266 -8.29 9.11 -27.20
C ILE A 266 -7.14 8.26 -27.74
N VAL A 267 -7.41 7.03 -28.20
CA VAL A 267 -6.38 6.12 -28.77
C VAL A 267 -5.65 6.78 -29.94
N LYS A 268 -6.38 7.41 -30.88
CA LYS A 268 -5.84 8.10 -32.05
C LYS A 268 -4.87 9.26 -31.71
N ASN A 269 -4.97 9.82 -30.51
CA ASN A 269 -4.16 10.97 -30.08
C ASN A 269 -3.20 10.66 -28.92
N LEU A 270 -3.20 9.45 -28.36
CA LEU A 270 -2.54 9.08 -27.12
C LEU A 270 -1.01 9.32 -27.12
N GLN A 271 -0.33 9.14 -28.26
CA GLN A 271 1.13 9.26 -28.38
C GLN A 271 1.65 10.71 -28.36
N LYS A 272 0.77 11.71 -28.48
CA LYS A 272 1.14 13.14 -28.57
C LYS A 272 0.46 14.04 -27.54
N ALA A 273 -0.53 13.55 -26.82
CA ALA A 273 -1.30 14.36 -25.87
C ALA A 273 -0.58 14.47 -24.52
N LYS A 274 -0.33 15.70 -24.03
CA LYS A 274 0.07 15.90 -22.61
C LYS A 274 -1.10 15.72 -21.63
N GLY A 275 -2.32 15.62 -22.14
CA GLY A 275 -3.56 15.34 -21.43
C GLY A 275 -4.77 15.55 -22.34
N PHE A 276 -5.97 15.19 -21.86
CA PHE A 276 -7.23 15.29 -22.61
C PHE A 276 -8.23 16.21 -21.92
N LEU A 277 -8.84 17.12 -22.68
CA LEU A 277 -9.99 17.94 -22.28
C LEU A 277 -11.24 17.38 -22.97
N ILE A 278 -12.18 16.82 -22.22
CA ILE A 278 -13.42 16.25 -22.76
C ILE A 278 -14.58 17.21 -22.49
N ASP A 279 -15.10 17.85 -23.54
CA ASP A 279 -16.14 18.88 -23.45
C ASP A 279 -17.55 18.30 -23.63
N GLY A 280 -18.46 18.75 -22.75
CA GLY A 280 -19.86 18.38 -22.75
C GLY A 280 -20.13 16.95 -22.28
N TYR A 281 -19.26 16.41 -21.42
CA TYR A 281 -19.28 15.02 -20.95
C TYR A 281 -18.77 14.89 -19.50
N PRO A 282 -19.32 13.98 -18.68
CA PRO A 282 -20.53 13.19 -18.91
C PRO A 282 -21.80 14.05 -18.88
N ARG A 283 -22.89 13.53 -19.44
CA ARG A 283 -24.24 14.14 -19.39
C ARG A 283 -25.21 13.41 -18.47
N GLU A 284 -24.89 12.16 -18.14
CA GLU A 284 -25.62 11.32 -17.20
C GLU A 284 -24.66 10.74 -16.16
N LYS A 285 -25.16 10.43 -14.96
CA LYS A 285 -24.38 9.73 -13.92
C LYS A 285 -23.74 8.43 -14.43
N HIS A 286 -24.45 7.64 -15.23
CA HIS A 286 -23.96 6.34 -15.74
C HIS A 286 -22.79 6.48 -16.73
N GLN A 287 -22.77 7.54 -17.54
CA GLN A 287 -21.68 7.81 -18.49
C GLN A 287 -20.31 7.94 -17.79
N GLY A 288 -20.26 8.60 -16.64
CA GLY A 288 -19.02 8.74 -15.85
C GLY A 288 -18.49 7.38 -15.35
N ILE A 289 -19.40 6.52 -14.86
CA ILE A 289 -19.07 5.17 -14.39
C ILE A 289 -18.51 4.32 -15.55
N LEU A 290 -19.19 4.32 -16.70
CA LEU A 290 -18.79 3.54 -17.86
C LEU A 290 -17.45 4.02 -18.45
N PHE A 291 -17.14 5.31 -18.35
CA PHE A 291 -15.85 5.89 -18.73
C PHE A 291 -14.71 5.39 -17.84
N GLU A 292 -14.86 5.42 -16.52
CA GLU A 292 -13.81 4.95 -15.60
C GLU A 292 -13.63 3.42 -15.60
N GLN A 293 -14.63 2.69 -16.10
CA GLN A 293 -14.53 1.25 -16.38
C GLN A 293 -13.78 0.97 -17.70
N LYS A 294 -14.21 1.55 -18.83
CA LYS A 294 -13.71 1.22 -20.18
C LYS A 294 -12.45 1.99 -20.61
N ILE A 295 -12.28 3.24 -20.18
CA ILE A 295 -11.21 4.14 -20.66
C ILE A 295 -10.19 4.42 -19.55
N GLY A 296 -10.62 4.90 -18.38
CA GLY A 296 -9.73 5.22 -17.27
C GLY A 296 -10.26 6.29 -16.32
N PRO A 297 -9.67 6.44 -15.11
CA PRO A 297 -10.15 7.36 -14.09
C PRO A 297 -10.07 8.82 -14.56
N VAL A 298 -11.13 9.61 -14.34
CA VAL A 298 -11.05 11.07 -14.57
C VAL A 298 -10.15 11.71 -13.50
N THR A 299 -9.31 12.66 -13.89
CA THR A 299 -8.35 13.33 -13.00
C THR A 299 -8.93 14.58 -12.36
N CYS A 300 -9.71 15.38 -13.10
CA CYS A 300 -10.35 16.61 -12.62
C CYS A 300 -11.64 16.89 -13.41
N ILE A 301 -12.59 17.60 -12.79
CA ILE A 301 -13.79 18.10 -13.46
C ILE A 301 -13.83 19.63 -13.31
N LEU A 302 -13.78 20.36 -14.42
CA LEU A 302 -14.00 21.80 -14.46
C LEU A 302 -15.49 22.05 -14.68
N PHE A 303 -16.18 22.58 -13.67
CA PHE A 303 -17.62 22.87 -13.73
C PHE A 303 -17.87 24.37 -13.87
N PHE A 304 -18.40 24.77 -15.02
CA PHE A 304 -18.75 26.16 -15.33
C PHE A 304 -20.17 26.46 -14.82
N GLU A 305 -20.22 27.17 -13.70
CA GLU A 305 -21.44 27.60 -13.02
C GLU A 305 -21.98 28.88 -13.67
N THR A 306 -23.29 28.96 -13.91
CA THR A 306 -23.96 30.03 -14.67
C THR A 306 -25.46 29.96 -14.39
N SER A 307 -26.13 31.12 -14.27
CA SER A 307 -27.59 31.24 -14.20
C SER A 307 -28.28 30.77 -15.49
N ASP A 308 -29.48 30.18 -15.37
CA ASP A 308 -30.28 29.71 -16.51
C ASP A 308 -30.64 30.87 -17.46
N GLU A 309 -30.84 32.07 -16.91
CA GLU A 309 -31.04 33.32 -17.62
C GLU A 309 -29.85 33.66 -18.52
N THR A 310 -28.63 33.59 -17.97
CA THR A 310 -27.38 33.87 -18.70
C THR A 310 -27.08 32.79 -19.73
N LEU A 311 -27.37 31.51 -19.43
CA LEU A 311 -27.28 30.41 -20.40
C LEU A 311 -28.24 30.66 -21.58
N ALA A 312 -29.51 30.95 -21.30
CA ALA A 312 -30.52 31.22 -22.33
C ALA A 312 -30.19 32.47 -23.16
N TYR A 313 -29.70 33.56 -22.54
CA TYR A 313 -29.24 34.77 -23.24
C TYR A 313 -28.06 34.48 -24.17
N ARG A 314 -27.02 33.79 -23.68
CA ARG A 314 -25.83 33.42 -24.47
C ARG A 314 -26.19 32.49 -25.63
N LEU A 315 -27.11 31.54 -25.45
CA LEU A 315 -27.59 30.66 -26.51
C LEU A 315 -28.42 31.39 -27.58
N ARG A 316 -29.37 32.26 -27.19
CA ARG A 316 -30.14 33.09 -28.13
C ARG A 316 -29.23 33.97 -29.00
N ASN A 317 -28.19 34.55 -28.40
CA ASN A 317 -27.19 35.34 -29.14
C ASN A 317 -26.25 34.50 -30.00
N ARG A 318 -26.01 33.21 -29.67
CA ARG A 318 -25.30 32.27 -30.54
C ARG A 318 -26.14 31.87 -31.75
N ALA A 319 -27.42 31.53 -31.56
CA ALA A 319 -28.34 31.16 -32.64
C ALA A 319 -28.46 32.28 -33.70
N ARG A 320 -28.38 33.55 -33.28
CA ARG A 320 -28.34 34.74 -34.16
C ARG A 320 -27.02 34.96 -34.91
N LYS A 321 -25.95 34.22 -34.59
CA LYS A 321 -24.58 34.44 -35.14
C LYS A 321 -23.94 33.20 -35.76
N SER A 322 -24.46 32.00 -35.52
CA SER A 322 -23.95 30.75 -36.11
C SER A 322 -25.09 29.87 -36.62
N PHE A 323 -25.01 29.46 -37.88
CA PHE A 323 -25.94 28.54 -38.53
C PHE A 323 -25.78 27.10 -37.99
N ARG A 324 -26.22 26.88 -36.75
CA ARG A 324 -26.37 25.55 -36.14
C ARG A 324 -27.83 25.13 -36.15
N SER A 325 -28.12 24.00 -36.79
CA SER A 325 -29.48 23.44 -36.90
C SER A 325 -30.11 23.08 -35.55
N ASP A 326 -29.31 22.84 -34.51
CA ASP A 326 -29.73 22.36 -33.20
C ASP A 326 -30.02 23.46 -32.15
N ASP A 327 -29.96 24.75 -32.51
CA ASP A 327 -30.12 25.90 -31.59
C ASP A 327 -31.51 26.59 -31.66
N ASN A 328 -32.59 25.81 -31.79
CA ASN A 328 -33.97 26.28 -31.68
C ASN A 328 -34.36 26.61 -30.22
N VAL A 329 -35.18 27.65 -30.00
CA VAL A 329 -35.65 28.14 -28.68
C VAL A 329 -36.21 27.02 -27.80
N ASN A 330 -37.01 26.10 -28.36
CA ASN A 330 -37.61 25.00 -27.60
C ASN A 330 -36.55 23.93 -27.22
N ILE A 331 -35.56 23.71 -28.09
CA ILE A 331 -34.44 22.78 -27.83
C ILE A 331 -33.49 23.36 -26.77
N ILE A 332 -33.27 24.68 -26.79
CA ILE A 332 -32.50 25.40 -25.76
C ILE A 332 -33.07 25.16 -24.36
N GLN A 333 -34.39 25.31 -24.18
CA GLN A 333 -35.04 25.03 -22.90
C GLN A 333 -34.94 23.55 -22.49
N ARG A 334 -35.18 22.61 -23.42
CA ARG A 334 -35.03 21.16 -23.16
C ARG A 334 -33.60 20.83 -22.69
N ARG A 335 -32.57 21.39 -23.35
CA ARG A 335 -31.15 21.19 -23.00
C ARG A 335 -30.79 21.71 -21.61
N ILE A 336 -31.28 22.90 -21.23
CA ILE A 336 -31.06 23.45 -19.89
C ILE A 336 -31.76 22.57 -18.83
N LYS A 337 -33.02 22.18 -19.06
CA LYS A 337 -33.77 21.30 -18.14
C LYS A 337 -33.10 19.94 -17.94
N THR A 338 -32.65 19.28 -19.01
CA THR A 338 -31.94 17.98 -18.92
C THR A 338 -30.59 18.13 -18.20
N PHE A 339 -29.83 19.19 -18.47
CA PHE A 339 -28.59 19.47 -17.75
C PHE A 339 -28.84 19.69 -16.25
N ASN A 340 -29.87 20.47 -15.89
CA ASN A 340 -30.17 20.76 -14.49
C ASN A 340 -30.75 19.57 -13.70
N ALA A 341 -31.27 18.53 -14.38
CA ALA A 341 -31.69 17.29 -13.75
C ALA A 341 -30.51 16.36 -13.40
N GLU A 342 -29.53 16.19 -14.29
CA GLU A 342 -28.39 15.27 -14.09
C GLU A 342 -27.18 15.92 -13.41
N LYS A 343 -27.01 17.25 -13.47
CA LYS A 343 -25.78 17.93 -13.02
C LYS A 343 -25.40 17.56 -11.59
N ASP A 344 -26.34 17.59 -10.64
CA ASP A 344 -26.01 17.43 -9.23
C ASP A 344 -25.70 15.95 -8.92
N LEU A 345 -26.38 15.01 -9.58
CA LEU A 345 -26.09 13.57 -9.50
C LEU A 345 -24.65 13.23 -9.95
N ILE A 346 -24.14 13.95 -10.95
CA ILE A 346 -22.76 13.84 -11.44
C ILE A 346 -21.79 14.56 -10.49
N LEU A 347 -22.12 15.78 -10.06
CA LEU A 347 -21.27 16.60 -9.20
C LEU A 347 -21.09 16.00 -7.81
N ASP A 348 -22.12 15.36 -7.23
CA ASP A 348 -22.04 14.71 -5.93
C ASP A 348 -21.16 13.45 -6.00
N GLN A 349 -21.39 12.58 -6.99
CA GLN A 349 -20.57 11.39 -7.24
C GLN A 349 -19.08 11.73 -7.41
N TYR A 350 -18.79 12.86 -8.06
CA TYR A 350 -17.41 13.30 -8.34
C TYR A 350 -16.98 14.52 -7.52
N SER A 351 -17.65 14.81 -6.40
CA SER A 351 -17.45 16.01 -5.56
C SER A 351 -15.99 16.21 -5.11
N ALA A 352 -15.24 15.12 -4.93
CA ALA A 352 -13.80 15.17 -4.67
C ALA A 352 -12.98 15.76 -5.83
N LYS A 353 -13.38 15.54 -7.08
CA LYS A 353 -12.67 15.91 -8.32
C LYS A 353 -13.16 17.22 -8.96
N VAL A 354 -14.33 17.72 -8.54
CA VAL A 354 -14.96 18.95 -9.05
C VAL A 354 -14.20 20.22 -8.63
N LYS A 355 -14.06 21.14 -9.58
CA LYS A 355 -13.66 22.54 -9.39
C LYS A 355 -14.74 23.42 -10.02
N LYS A 356 -15.53 24.11 -9.19
CA LYS A 356 -16.51 25.11 -9.65
C LYS A 356 -15.78 26.36 -10.12
N ILE A 357 -16.21 26.89 -11.27
CA ILE A 357 -15.73 28.11 -11.90
C ILE A 357 -16.97 28.97 -12.17
N ASP A 358 -16.99 30.18 -11.61
CA ASP A 358 -17.97 31.20 -11.98
C ASP A 358 -17.71 31.62 -13.42
N ALA A 359 -18.66 31.34 -14.31
CA ALA A 359 -18.56 31.62 -15.74
C ALA A 359 -19.35 32.88 -16.16
N GLU A 360 -19.81 33.70 -15.23
CA GLU A 360 -20.49 34.97 -15.50
C GLU A 360 -19.49 36.14 -15.68
N LYS A 361 -18.30 36.02 -15.08
CA LYS A 361 -17.13 36.90 -15.24
C LYS A 361 -16.62 37.02 -16.69
N SER A 362 -15.66 37.91 -16.93
CA SER A 362 -15.03 38.09 -18.24
C SER A 362 -14.21 36.87 -18.69
N VAL A 363 -13.99 36.73 -20.01
CA VAL A 363 -13.35 35.54 -20.62
C VAL A 363 -11.91 35.32 -20.15
N ASP A 364 -11.26 36.33 -19.56
CA ASP A 364 -9.89 36.24 -19.03
C ASP A 364 -9.85 36.00 -17.52
N GLU A 365 -10.79 36.55 -16.75
CA GLU A 365 -10.97 36.18 -15.34
C GLU A 365 -11.41 34.72 -15.19
N VAL A 366 -12.38 34.27 -16.02
CA VAL A 366 -12.80 32.86 -16.09
C VAL A 366 -11.61 31.97 -16.45
N PHE A 367 -10.68 32.44 -17.28
CA PHE A 367 -9.45 31.68 -17.61
C PHE A 367 -8.45 31.66 -16.46
N ALA A 368 -8.28 32.77 -15.74
CA ALA A 368 -7.44 32.86 -14.55
C ALA A 368 -7.89 31.89 -13.44
N ASP A 369 -9.21 31.76 -13.20
CA ASP A 369 -9.77 30.78 -12.26
C ASP A 369 -9.46 29.32 -12.63
N GLN A 370 -9.23 29.02 -13.92
CA GLN A 370 -8.84 27.68 -14.40
C GLN A 370 -7.33 27.40 -14.32
N VAL A 371 -6.49 28.43 -14.22
CA VAL A 371 -5.02 28.28 -14.24
C VAL A 371 -4.51 27.38 -13.10
N PRO A 372 -4.91 27.57 -11.82
CA PRO A 372 -4.45 26.69 -10.74
C PRO A 372 -4.93 25.23 -10.90
N PRO A 373 -6.24 24.93 -11.19
CA PRO A 373 -6.67 23.58 -11.57
C PRO A 373 -5.83 22.93 -12.69
N MET A 374 -5.49 23.67 -13.75
CA MET A 374 -4.72 23.13 -14.87
C MET A 374 -3.22 22.98 -14.58
N GLN A 375 -2.62 23.83 -13.73
CA GLN A 375 -1.24 23.65 -13.26
C GLN A 375 -1.10 22.40 -12.37
N ARG A 376 -2.08 22.15 -11.49
CA ARG A 376 -2.09 20.99 -10.57
C ARG A 376 -1.99 19.66 -11.29
N LEU A 377 -2.57 19.56 -12.48
CA LEU A 377 -2.55 18.36 -13.32
C LEU A 377 -1.18 18.06 -13.95
N ARG A 378 -0.21 18.99 -13.89
CA ARG A 378 1.18 18.77 -14.34
C ARG A 378 2.08 18.16 -13.27
N TYR A 379 1.67 18.21 -12.00
CA TYR A 379 2.48 17.76 -10.87
C TYR A 379 2.25 16.27 -10.63
N ASP A 380 2.85 15.44 -11.48
CA ASP A 380 2.99 14.02 -11.19
C ASP A 380 3.85 13.84 -9.94
N MET A 381 3.19 13.52 -8.82
CA MET A 381 3.84 13.27 -7.55
C MET A 381 4.45 11.86 -7.48
N THR A 382 4.36 11.03 -8.53
CA THR A 382 4.92 9.67 -8.55
C THR A 382 6.41 9.61 -8.21
N PRO A 383 7.32 10.49 -8.71
CA PRO A 383 8.74 10.44 -8.33
C PRO A 383 8.94 10.57 -6.82
N ILE A 384 8.19 11.48 -6.20
CA ILE A 384 8.17 11.70 -4.75
C ILE A 384 7.58 10.47 -4.03
N LYS A 385 6.42 9.96 -4.49
CA LYS A 385 5.77 8.77 -3.92
C LYS A 385 6.54 7.45 -4.13
N SER A 386 7.44 7.36 -5.12
CA SER A 386 8.16 6.12 -5.54
C SER A 386 9.62 6.05 -5.08
N LYS A 387 10.44 7.12 -5.25
CA LYS A 387 11.64 7.33 -4.40
C LYS A 387 11.24 7.39 -2.92
N SER A 388 9.95 7.61 -2.71
CA SER A 388 9.28 7.45 -1.44
C SER A 388 9.68 8.56 -0.46
N LEU A 389 9.92 9.77 -0.93
CA LEU A 389 9.92 10.98 -0.10
C LEU A 389 8.44 11.40 0.14
N PRO A 390 8.03 11.75 1.36
CA PRO A 390 6.76 12.43 1.69
C PRO A 390 6.60 14.00 1.70
N ILE A 391 5.94 14.70 2.71
CA ILE A 391 6.09 16.17 3.12
C ILE A 391 5.93 16.64 4.66
N ILE A 392 6.91 17.23 5.42
CA ILE A 392 6.74 17.83 6.82
C ILE A 392 6.10 19.24 6.81
N TRP A 393 5.36 19.63 7.86
CA TRP A 393 5.07 21.04 8.21
C TRP A 393 5.67 21.50 9.56
N LEU A 394 6.17 22.73 9.65
CA LEU A 394 6.65 23.37 10.89
C LEU A 394 5.94 24.71 11.12
N VAL A 395 5.21 24.79 12.23
CA VAL A 395 4.37 25.92 12.63
C VAL A 395 4.75 26.42 14.04
N GLY A 396 4.39 27.67 14.35
CA GLY A 396 4.56 28.24 15.69
C GLY A 396 4.51 29.77 15.66
N PRO A 397 4.01 30.44 16.72
CA PRO A 397 3.87 31.90 16.76
C PRO A 397 5.19 32.68 16.56
N PRO A 398 5.15 33.97 16.18
CA PRO A 398 6.35 34.80 16.14
C PRO A 398 7.10 34.79 17.47
N GLY A 399 8.43 34.66 17.44
CA GLY A 399 9.27 34.64 18.65
C GLY A 399 9.47 33.26 19.31
N CYS A 400 8.71 32.21 18.96
CA CYS A 400 8.83 30.87 19.55
C CYS A 400 10.11 30.08 19.16
N GLY A 401 11.07 30.74 18.50
CA GLY A 401 12.27 30.10 17.97
C GLY A 401 12.09 29.45 16.60
N ARG A 402 10.89 29.39 15.99
CA ARG A 402 10.64 28.63 14.75
C ARG A 402 11.60 28.83 13.59
N ASN A 403 12.19 30.01 13.38
CA ASN A 403 13.20 30.17 12.32
C ASN A 403 14.57 29.67 12.75
N THR A 404 14.93 29.86 14.03
CA THR A 404 16.07 29.18 14.65
C THR A 404 15.87 27.68 14.58
N GLN A 405 14.67 27.16 14.82
CA GLN A 405 14.37 25.73 14.71
C GLN A 405 14.28 25.25 13.27
N ALA A 406 13.81 26.08 12.36
CA ALA A 406 13.81 25.80 10.93
C ALA A 406 15.20 25.95 10.29
N LYS A 407 16.19 26.57 10.96
CA LYS A 407 17.61 26.69 10.54
C LYS A 407 18.57 25.89 11.44
N LEU A 408 18.07 25.43 12.57
CA LEU A 408 18.34 24.13 13.17
C LEU A 408 17.49 23.05 12.45
N LEU A 409 17.12 23.45 11.25
CA LEU A 409 16.83 22.73 10.05
C LEU A 409 17.63 23.42 8.87
N SER A 410 18.97 23.55 9.03
CA SER A 410 20.02 23.54 7.95
C SER A 410 21.41 22.77 8.12
N GLU A 411 21.92 22.27 9.29
CA GLU A 411 23.28 21.65 9.53
C GLU A 411 23.44 20.35 10.45
N ASN A 412 22.49 19.40 10.60
CA ASN A 412 22.57 17.98 11.11
C ASN A 412 21.91 16.75 10.23
N LEU A 413 20.67 16.74 9.69
CA LEU A 413 19.96 16.03 8.53
C LEU A 413 20.50 15.89 6.96
N GLU A 414 20.47 16.66 5.76
CA GLU A 414 21.01 17.97 5.04
C GLU A 414 20.20 18.77 3.87
N PHE A 415 19.74 20.06 4.00
CA PHE A 415 18.40 20.69 3.66
C PHE A 415 18.03 21.26 2.25
N SER A 416 16.74 21.02 1.92
CA SER A 416 15.81 21.54 0.88
C SER A 416 14.84 22.68 1.38
N HIS A 417 14.99 23.13 2.63
CA HIS A 417 14.12 23.97 3.47
C HIS A 417 13.08 24.84 2.76
N ILE A 418 11.81 24.40 2.74
CA ILE A 418 10.73 25.15 2.09
C ILE A 418 10.21 26.26 3.01
N LYS A 419 10.88 27.41 2.98
CA LYS A 419 10.38 28.66 3.56
C LYS A 419 9.38 29.31 2.59
N VAL A 420 8.09 29.19 2.87
CA VAL A 420 7.05 29.83 2.04
C VAL A 420 7.23 31.35 1.91
N ALA A 421 7.77 32.00 2.94
CA ALA A 421 8.06 33.44 2.88
C ALA A 421 9.16 33.81 1.88
N ASP A 422 10.07 32.89 1.56
CA ASP A 422 11.19 33.11 0.63
C ASP A 422 10.71 32.83 -0.80
N LEU A 423 10.04 31.69 -1.04
CA LEU A 423 9.38 31.40 -2.33
C LEU A 423 8.42 32.50 -2.80
N LEU A 424 7.75 33.20 -1.88
CA LEU A 424 6.86 34.32 -2.20
C LEU A 424 7.61 35.62 -2.55
N ARG A 425 8.87 35.80 -2.14
CA ARG A 425 9.71 36.92 -2.62
C ARG A 425 10.33 36.56 -3.97
N ASP A 426 10.93 35.37 -4.05
CA ASP A 426 11.55 34.84 -5.26
C ASP A 426 10.56 34.78 -6.45
N GLU A 427 9.25 34.61 -6.20
CA GLU A 427 8.20 34.73 -7.22
C GLU A 427 7.74 36.17 -7.46
N ALA A 428 7.70 37.03 -6.43
CA ALA A 428 7.30 38.44 -6.54
C ALA A 428 8.29 39.32 -7.33
N ASP A 429 9.56 38.91 -7.38
CA ASP A 429 10.63 39.57 -8.14
C ASP A 429 10.59 39.22 -9.65
N LYS A 430 9.70 38.30 -10.08
CA LYS A 430 9.52 37.92 -11.49
C LYS A 430 8.38 38.71 -12.13
N ASP A 431 8.63 39.29 -13.31
CA ASP A 431 7.56 39.92 -14.12
C ASP A 431 6.63 38.87 -14.74
N THR A 432 5.67 38.42 -13.94
CA THR A 432 4.61 37.47 -14.29
C THR A 432 3.35 37.88 -13.53
N ASP A 433 2.16 37.50 -14.00
CA ASP A 433 0.91 37.84 -13.30
C ASP A 433 0.85 37.27 -11.88
N ARG A 434 1.45 36.10 -11.67
CA ARG A 434 1.61 35.46 -10.34
C ARG A 434 2.56 36.26 -9.46
N GLY A 435 3.71 36.67 -9.98
CA GLY A 435 4.67 37.51 -9.28
C GLY A 435 4.10 38.87 -8.91
N ARG A 436 3.51 39.60 -9.88
CA ARG A 436 2.86 40.90 -9.66
C ARG A 436 1.76 40.83 -8.58
N LEU A 437 0.89 39.82 -8.62
CA LEU A 437 -0.16 39.61 -7.62
C LEU A 437 0.42 39.35 -6.21
N ILE A 438 1.51 38.59 -6.10
CA ILE A 438 2.18 38.36 -4.81
C ILE A 438 2.88 39.64 -4.33
N ASN A 439 3.54 40.38 -5.22
CA ASN A 439 4.25 41.62 -4.93
C ASN A 439 3.31 42.69 -4.37
N GLU A 440 2.16 42.91 -5.00
CA GLU A 440 1.09 43.77 -4.47
C GLU A 440 0.61 43.34 -3.08
N ALA A 441 0.45 42.04 -2.85
CA ALA A 441 -0.04 41.49 -1.59
C ALA A 441 1.02 41.45 -0.47
N LEU A 442 2.31 41.60 -0.79
CA LEU A 442 3.38 41.82 0.19
C LEU A 442 3.42 43.28 0.64
N HIS A 443 3.14 44.24 -0.25
CA HIS A 443 3.18 45.67 0.05
C HIS A 443 1.85 46.21 0.64
N HIS A 444 0.70 45.72 0.19
CA HIS A 444 -0.62 46.20 0.66
C HIS A 444 -1.27 45.24 1.67
N ARG A 445 -1.25 45.61 2.97
CA ARG A 445 -1.79 44.82 4.10
C ARG A 445 -3.25 44.33 3.96
N ALA A 446 -4.03 44.90 3.05
CA ALA A 446 -5.42 44.49 2.78
C ALA A 446 -5.55 43.33 1.77
N LYS A 447 -4.59 43.15 0.87
CA LYS A 447 -4.58 42.06 -0.12
C LYS A 447 -4.04 40.78 0.53
N LYS A 448 -4.67 39.63 0.23
CA LYS A 448 -4.21 38.30 0.70
C LYS A 448 -3.83 37.42 -0.50
N ILE A 449 -2.68 36.78 -0.41
CA ILE A 449 -2.20 35.82 -1.42
C ILE A 449 -3.11 34.57 -1.38
N PRO A 450 -3.66 34.10 -2.52
CA PRO A 450 -4.47 32.89 -2.58
C PRO A 450 -3.75 31.65 -2.05
N ASP A 451 -4.45 30.88 -1.20
CA ASP A 451 -3.97 29.60 -0.65
C ASP A 451 -3.54 28.60 -1.76
N SER A 452 -4.15 28.71 -2.94
CA SER A 452 -3.81 27.91 -4.12
C SER A 452 -2.37 28.17 -4.61
N ILE A 453 -2.04 29.45 -4.84
CA ILE A 453 -0.72 29.90 -5.33
C ILE A 453 0.39 29.45 -4.38
N VAL A 454 0.17 29.55 -3.06
CA VAL A 454 1.10 29.08 -2.03
C VAL A 454 1.38 27.58 -2.17
N ILE A 455 0.34 26.76 -2.33
CA ILE A 455 0.45 25.30 -2.44
C ILE A 455 1.12 24.86 -3.73
N ASP A 456 0.84 25.54 -4.84
CA ASP A 456 1.45 25.21 -6.12
C ASP A 456 2.95 25.61 -6.14
N LEU A 457 3.34 26.76 -5.54
CA LEU A 457 4.76 27.12 -5.33
C LEU A 457 5.51 26.08 -4.49
N ILE A 458 4.88 25.57 -3.42
CA ILE A 458 5.48 24.53 -2.58
C ILE A 458 5.72 23.26 -3.41
N LYS A 459 4.72 22.77 -4.18
CA LYS A 459 4.86 21.56 -4.99
C LYS A 459 5.89 21.70 -6.12
N GLU A 460 5.97 22.89 -6.73
CA GLU A 460 7.01 23.23 -7.72
C GLU A 460 8.41 23.10 -7.12
N GLU A 461 8.63 23.71 -5.95
CA GLU A 461 9.91 23.63 -5.23
C GLU A 461 10.23 22.20 -4.76
N MET A 462 9.21 21.46 -4.31
CA MET A 462 9.38 20.07 -3.93
C MET A 462 9.81 19.20 -5.12
N LEU A 463 9.10 19.27 -6.25
CA LEU A 463 9.43 18.48 -7.43
C LEU A 463 10.82 18.85 -7.97
N ARG A 464 11.16 20.15 -7.98
CA ARG A 464 12.50 20.64 -8.34
C ARG A 464 13.60 20.05 -7.48
N LYS A 465 13.38 19.93 -6.16
CA LYS A 465 14.38 19.40 -5.23
C LYS A 465 14.34 17.87 -5.10
N SER A 466 13.24 17.19 -5.46
CA SER A 466 12.99 15.73 -5.29
C SER A 466 14.07 14.76 -5.79
N GLN A 467 14.97 15.21 -6.65
CA GLN A 467 16.11 14.40 -7.10
C GLN A 467 17.27 14.44 -6.10
N ASN A 468 17.56 15.64 -5.59
CA ASN A 468 18.68 15.99 -4.70
C ASN A 468 18.15 16.52 -3.36
N CYS A 469 17.04 15.95 -2.89
CA CYS A 469 16.63 16.10 -1.52
C CYS A 469 16.29 14.71 -0.98
N LYS A 470 16.52 14.55 0.32
CA LYS A 470 15.89 13.48 1.06
C LYS A 470 14.42 13.81 1.30
N GLY A 471 13.90 14.90 0.73
CA GLY A 471 12.59 15.47 1.01
C GLY A 471 12.36 16.96 1.32
N PHE A 472 11.31 17.26 2.12
CA PHE A 472 10.67 18.60 2.30
C PHE A 472 10.06 18.89 3.72
N LEU A 473 10.35 20.05 4.31
CA LEU A 473 9.75 20.65 5.51
C LEU A 473 9.33 22.06 5.16
N ILE A 474 8.05 22.33 5.38
CA ILE A 474 7.44 23.58 4.99
C ILE A 474 7.28 24.44 6.25
N ASN A 475 8.19 25.40 6.41
CA ASN A 475 8.23 26.30 7.56
C ASN A 475 7.20 27.43 7.39
N ASN A 476 6.45 27.72 8.46
CA ASN A 476 5.38 28.72 8.50
C ASN A 476 4.24 28.43 7.51
N PHE A 477 3.98 27.13 7.30
CA PHE A 477 2.87 26.57 6.53
C PHE A 477 2.28 25.39 7.30
N PRO A 478 0.97 25.13 7.20
CA PRO A 478 -0.08 25.99 6.68
C PRO A 478 -0.29 27.17 7.62
N LYS A 479 -0.86 28.26 7.11
CA LYS A 479 -1.34 29.37 7.95
C LYS A 479 -2.79 29.20 8.40
N ASN A 480 -3.57 28.35 7.74
CA ASN A 480 -5.01 28.17 7.97
C ASN A 480 -5.50 26.76 7.55
N SER A 481 -6.75 26.43 7.86
CA SER A 481 -7.38 25.13 7.55
C SER A 481 -7.58 24.85 6.07
N LYS A 482 -7.72 25.90 5.26
CA LYS A 482 -7.94 25.80 3.82
C LYS A 482 -6.66 25.40 3.09
N GLN A 483 -5.52 25.96 3.50
CA GLN A 483 -4.20 25.53 3.04
C GLN A 483 -3.94 24.06 3.38
N ALA A 484 -4.18 23.68 4.63
CA ALA A 484 -3.97 22.31 5.11
C ALA A 484 -4.79 21.28 4.31
N ALA A 485 -6.09 21.57 4.11
CA ALA A 485 -7.02 20.69 3.40
C ALA A 485 -6.74 20.56 1.90
N ILE A 486 -6.38 21.64 1.23
CA ILE A 486 -6.05 21.60 -0.21
C ILE A 486 -4.74 20.85 -0.44
N PHE A 487 -3.76 20.99 0.45
CA PHE A 487 -2.45 20.38 0.30
C PHE A 487 -2.52 18.85 0.39
N ILE A 488 -3.05 18.33 1.50
CA ILE A 488 -3.27 16.89 1.72
C ILE A 488 -3.98 16.24 0.53
N LYS A 489 -5.09 16.84 0.09
CA LYS A 489 -5.93 16.34 -1.00
C LYS A 489 -5.21 16.19 -2.36
N GLU A 490 -4.10 16.90 -2.56
CA GLU A 490 -3.34 16.88 -3.83
C GLU A 490 -1.99 16.16 -3.71
N ILE A 491 -1.68 15.65 -2.52
CA ILE A 491 -0.44 14.95 -2.13
C ILE A 491 -0.71 13.51 -1.70
N ASP A 492 -1.97 13.21 -1.38
CA ASP A 492 -2.47 12.14 -0.52
C ASP A 492 -2.25 12.48 0.96
N ASP A 493 -0.99 12.64 1.41
CA ASP A 493 -0.67 12.28 2.80
C ASP A 493 0.58 13.01 3.40
N ILE A 494 0.55 13.39 4.70
CA ILE A 494 1.74 13.81 5.51
C ILE A 494 1.91 13.22 6.95
N ASP A 495 3.01 12.48 7.23
CA ASP A 495 3.24 11.64 8.43
C ASP A 495 3.18 12.49 9.67
N ALA A 496 3.76 13.69 9.69
CA ALA A 496 3.86 14.47 10.90
C ALA A 496 4.44 15.89 10.77
N ILE A 497 4.27 16.65 11.87
CA ILE A 497 4.25 18.13 11.91
C ILE A 497 4.72 18.66 13.29
N ILE A 498 5.15 19.92 13.37
CA ILE A 498 5.81 20.50 14.56
C ILE A 498 5.22 21.86 14.99
N TYR A 499 4.86 22.06 16.27
CA TYR A 499 4.26 23.30 16.79
C TYR A 499 4.97 23.76 18.05
N LEU A 500 5.67 24.87 17.87
CA LEU A 500 6.54 25.44 18.87
C LEU A 500 5.73 26.34 19.81
N LEU A 501 5.27 25.76 20.91
CA LEU A 501 4.64 26.46 22.03
C LEU A 501 5.69 27.22 22.83
N CYS A 502 5.71 28.55 22.76
CA CYS A 502 6.54 29.36 23.64
C CYS A 502 5.63 30.28 24.45
N ASP A 503 6.05 30.63 25.67
CA ASP A 503 5.30 31.48 26.56
C ASP A 503 5.36 32.94 26.07
N VAL A 504 4.25 33.67 26.15
CA VAL A 504 4.13 35.01 25.55
C VAL A 504 5.23 35.98 25.99
N PRO A 505 5.60 36.10 27.29
CA PRO A 505 6.70 36.99 27.70
C PRO A 505 8.05 36.65 27.06
N VAL A 506 8.33 35.36 26.83
CA VAL A 506 9.58 34.89 26.20
C VAL A 506 9.58 35.20 24.71
N MET A 507 8.46 34.99 24.02
CA MET A 507 8.30 35.35 22.61
C MET A 507 8.42 36.85 22.38
N VAL A 508 7.80 37.66 23.24
CA VAL A 508 7.85 39.12 23.17
C VAL A 508 9.27 39.61 23.43
N LYS A 509 9.93 39.19 24.52
CA LYS A 509 11.35 39.52 24.80
C LYS A 509 12.27 39.15 23.63
N ARG A 510 12.13 37.95 23.06
CA ARG A 510 12.92 37.50 21.89
C ARG A 510 12.64 38.34 20.64
N LYS A 511 11.39 38.78 20.43
CA LYS A 511 11.02 39.60 19.26
C LYS A 511 11.45 41.08 19.40
N LEU A 512 11.39 41.63 20.61
CA LEU A 512 11.95 42.95 20.96
C LEU A 512 13.46 42.99 20.66
N ILE A 513 14.22 42.00 21.17
CA ILE A 513 15.66 41.87 20.89
C ILE A 513 15.92 41.76 19.38
N GLN A 514 15.19 40.90 18.65
CA GLN A 514 15.33 40.77 17.19
C GLN A 514 14.94 42.03 16.39
N SER A 515 14.27 43.01 17.02
CA SER A 515 13.90 44.27 16.39
C SER A 515 14.65 45.48 16.94
N GLU A 516 15.72 45.26 17.74
CA GLU A 516 16.48 46.35 18.39
C GLU A 516 15.57 47.29 19.21
N GLY A 517 14.48 46.76 19.79
CA GLY A 517 13.48 47.54 20.52
C GLY A 517 12.52 48.37 19.65
N ARG A 518 12.60 48.30 18.31
CA ARG A 518 11.78 49.10 17.37
C ARG A 518 10.31 48.62 17.24
N LEU A 519 9.86 47.65 18.02
CA LEU A 519 8.49 47.11 18.00
C LEU A 519 7.83 47.25 19.37
N ASP A 520 6.53 47.53 19.38
CA ASP A 520 5.72 47.59 20.60
C ASP A 520 5.36 46.19 21.14
N ASP A 521 5.30 46.09 22.47
CA ASP A 521 5.03 44.88 23.25
C ASP A 521 3.61 44.34 23.01
N GLU A 522 2.59 45.21 23.02
CA GLU A 522 1.19 44.84 22.75
C GLU A 522 0.94 44.48 21.28
N MET A 523 1.59 45.17 20.34
CA MET A 523 1.59 44.77 18.92
C MET A 523 2.15 43.36 18.73
N ILE A 524 3.22 42.99 19.45
CA ILE A 524 3.79 41.63 19.39
C ILE A 524 2.82 40.61 20.02
N LYS A 525 2.27 40.88 21.22
CA LYS A 525 1.25 40.04 21.89
C LYS A 525 0.04 39.78 20.97
N LYS A 526 -0.49 40.81 20.32
CA LYS A 526 -1.65 40.72 19.42
C LYS A 526 -1.35 39.87 18.17
N ALA A 527 -0.16 40.02 17.59
CA ALA A 527 0.29 39.20 16.46
C ALA A 527 0.44 37.71 16.83
N ILE A 528 0.98 37.43 18.03
CA ILE A 528 1.07 36.08 18.60
C ILE A 528 -0.33 35.47 18.77
N ALA A 529 -1.25 36.16 19.43
CA ALA A 529 -2.61 35.67 19.71
C ALA A 529 -3.38 35.35 18.40
N SER A 530 -3.30 36.22 17.40
CA SER A 530 -3.92 36.01 16.09
C SER A 530 -3.37 34.75 15.40
N TYR A 531 -2.05 34.58 15.38
CA TYR A 531 -1.40 33.42 14.78
C TYR A 531 -1.80 32.11 15.48
N MET A 532 -1.82 32.11 16.82
CA MET A 532 -2.19 30.91 17.59
C MET A 532 -3.63 30.47 17.33
N LYS A 533 -4.56 31.41 17.05
CA LYS A 533 -5.93 31.08 16.62
C LYS A 533 -5.97 30.45 15.23
N GLU A 534 -5.47 31.16 14.21
CA GLU A 534 -5.53 30.72 12.80
C GLU A 534 -4.86 29.35 12.59
N ILE A 535 -3.69 29.15 13.24
CA ILE A 535 -3.06 27.84 13.26
C ILE A 535 -3.96 26.83 13.96
N LYS A 536 -4.39 27.03 15.21
CA LYS A 536 -5.14 26.01 15.98
C LYS A 536 -6.34 25.44 15.22
N GLU A 537 -7.06 26.29 14.48
CA GLU A 537 -8.13 25.87 13.58
C GLU A 537 -7.58 25.04 12.39
N GLY A 538 -6.54 25.55 11.71
CA GLY A 538 -5.93 24.89 10.54
C GLY A 538 -5.23 23.57 10.77
N THR A 539 -5.07 23.22 12.04
CA THR A 539 -4.21 22.11 12.48
C THR A 539 -4.98 21.10 13.34
N SER A 540 -6.26 21.38 13.63
CA SER A 540 -7.17 20.52 14.42
C SER A 540 -7.45 19.16 13.80
N LYS A 541 -7.92 19.16 12.55
CA LYS A 541 -8.49 17.99 11.87
C LYS A 541 -7.51 16.87 11.62
N TYR A 542 -6.26 17.22 11.37
CA TYR A 542 -5.24 16.23 11.11
C TYR A 542 -4.89 15.42 12.33
N GLY A 543 -5.37 15.84 13.51
CA GLY A 543 -5.86 14.97 14.56
C GLY A 543 -4.78 14.05 15.06
N SER A 544 -4.45 13.02 14.31
CA SER A 544 -3.34 12.12 14.51
C SER A 544 -1.91 12.78 14.69
N LYS A 545 -1.35 13.67 13.84
CA LYS A 545 0.11 13.99 13.54
C LYS A 545 1.01 15.31 13.82
N LEU A 546 0.72 16.39 14.58
CA LEU A 546 1.55 17.57 15.00
C LEU A 546 2.00 17.67 16.49
N GLU A 547 3.28 17.76 16.86
CA GLU A 547 3.67 17.75 18.29
C GLU A 547 3.55 19.12 18.95
N LYS A 548 3.11 19.12 20.22
CA LYS A 548 3.49 20.19 21.15
C LYS A 548 4.94 20.05 21.54
N ILE A 549 5.71 21.05 21.14
CA ILE A 549 7.12 21.17 21.51
C ILE A 549 7.29 22.51 22.18
N ARG A 550 7.79 22.53 23.42
CA ARG A 550 7.98 23.79 24.14
C ARG A 550 9.21 24.52 23.61
N GLY A 551 8.99 25.71 23.08
CA GLY A 551 9.97 26.62 22.48
C GLY A 551 10.67 27.56 23.47
N ASN A 552 10.40 27.46 24.77
CA ASN A 552 11.01 28.30 25.80
C ASN A 552 12.50 28.03 26.02
N GLU A 553 12.88 26.77 25.90
CA GLU A 553 14.17 26.26 26.34
C GLU A 553 15.32 26.82 25.48
N ASP A 554 16.55 26.41 25.80
CA ASP A 554 17.72 26.70 24.96
C ASP A 554 17.46 26.32 23.50
N PRO A 555 18.02 27.00 22.48
CA PRO A 555 17.86 26.59 21.09
C PRO A 555 18.16 25.11 20.90
N ASN A 556 19.22 24.56 21.51
CA ASN A 556 19.53 23.14 21.48
C ASN A 556 18.48 22.28 22.22
N GLU A 557 17.91 22.78 23.31
CA GLU A 557 16.85 22.09 24.05
C GLU A 557 15.46 22.12 23.36
N VAL A 558 15.17 23.14 22.55
CA VAL A 558 13.92 23.22 21.77
C VAL A 558 14.05 22.42 20.48
N TYR A 559 15.23 22.55 19.87
CA TYR A 559 15.74 21.70 18.81
C TYR A 559 15.56 20.26 19.26
N THR A 560 15.82 19.92 20.54
CA THR A 560 15.43 18.63 21.15
C THR A 560 14.01 18.22 21.00
N LYS A 561 13.00 19.05 21.05
CA LYS A 561 11.66 18.47 21.13
C LYS A 561 11.11 18.09 19.75
N ILE A 562 11.82 18.53 18.70
CA ILE A 562 11.65 18.20 17.26
C ILE A 562 12.12 16.76 16.94
N GLU A 563 13.25 16.47 16.24
CA GLU A 563 13.77 15.08 15.90
C GLU A 563 13.02 13.98 16.60
N ALA A 564 13.30 13.29 17.73
CA ALA A 564 12.48 12.13 18.19
C ALA A 564 10.96 12.15 18.10
N ALA A 565 10.36 13.33 17.99
CA ALA A 565 8.98 13.44 17.60
C ALA A 565 8.74 13.65 16.10
N ILE A 566 9.59 14.34 15.32
CA ILE A 566 10.05 13.88 13.98
C ILE A 566 10.69 12.48 14.02
N SER A 567 10.80 11.70 15.14
CA SER A 567 11.66 10.49 15.25
C SER A 567 11.22 9.18 16.03
N VAL A 568 10.15 8.51 15.63
CA VAL A 568 9.71 7.10 15.82
C VAL A 568 9.43 6.43 14.45
N ARG A 569 8.19 6.39 13.89
CA ARG A 569 7.64 6.03 12.56
C ARG A 569 8.56 5.72 11.37
N ILE A 570 9.84 6.11 11.22
CA ILE A 570 10.61 5.86 9.97
C ILE A 570 11.19 4.45 9.87
N SER A 571 11.05 3.64 10.92
CA SER A 571 11.52 2.26 10.99
C SER A 571 10.58 1.11 11.36
N THR A 572 9.30 1.18 11.04
CA THR A 572 8.46 -0.03 11.09
C THR A 572 8.62 -0.83 9.76
N ARG A 573 8.45 -0.19 8.58
CA ARG A 573 8.32 -0.74 7.18
C ARG A 573 9.37 -1.72 6.61
N ASN A 574 10.48 -2.06 7.26
CA ASN A 574 11.47 -3.02 6.71
C ASN A 574 11.66 -4.27 7.57
N LYS A 575 11.21 -4.27 8.84
CA LYS A 575 11.28 -5.49 9.67
C LYS A 575 10.39 -6.63 9.11
N ARG A 576 9.62 -6.39 8.04
CA ARG A 576 8.68 -7.33 7.40
C ARG A 576 9.17 -8.09 6.14
N PHE A 577 10.46 -8.03 5.75
CA PHE A 577 10.91 -8.58 4.44
C PHE A 577 12.08 -9.59 4.48
N LEU A 578 11.78 -10.90 4.50
CA LEU A 578 12.75 -12.00 4.31
C LEU A 578 13.63 -11.81 3.04
N LYS A 579 14.95 -11.68 3.20
CA LYS A 579 15.92 -11.65 2.09
C LYS A 579 16.32 -13.10 1.73
N PHE A 580 16.46 -13.39 0.44
CA PHE A 580 16.92 -14.70 -0.05
C PHE A 580 18.24 -14.52 -0.80
N HIS A 581 19.17 -15.43 -0.57
CA HIS A 581 20.50 -15.45 -1.14
C HIS A 581 20.64 -16.67 -2.04
N LYS A 582 21.31 -16.52 -3.20
CA LYS A 582 21.67 -17.64 -4.07
C LYS A 582 22.85 -18.37 -3.41
N ILE A 583 22.66 -19.62 -3.00
CA ILE A 583 23.68 -20.37 -2.26
C ILE A 583 24.47 -21.30 -3.18
N LYS A 584 23.80 -21.92 -4.17
CA LYS A 584 24.44 -22.92 -5.04
C LYS A 584 23.96 -22.80 -6.49
N ASN A 585 24.91 -22.77 -7.41
CA ASN A 585 24.68 -22.87 -8.86
C ASN A 585 24.45 -24.33 -9.25
N CYS A 586 23.64 -24.58 -10.30
CA CYS A 586 23.51 -25.90 -10.93
C CYS A 586 23.17 -27.04 -9.93
N ALA A 587 22.36 -26.72 -8.93
CA ALA A 587 22.06 -27.61 -7.82
C ALA A 587 20.63 -27.37 -7.31
N LYS A 588 20.00 -28.47 -6.91
CA LYS A 588 18.60 -28.52 -6.51
C LYS A 588 18.47 -29.26 -5.19
N SER A 589 17.80 -28.64 -4.21
CA SER A 589 17.37 -29.33 -3.00
C SER A 589 16.20 -30.26 -3.31
N THR A 590 16.26 -31.49 -2.79
CA THR A 590 15.19 -32.49 -2.85
C THR A 590 14.24 -32.46 -1.66
N LYS A 591 14.39 -31.49 -0.73
CA LYS A 591 13.50 -31.34 0.43
C LYS A 591 12.04 -31.07 0.01
N PRO A 592 11.04 -31.34 0.87
CA PRO A 592 9.63 -31.24 0.51
C PRO A 592 9.21 -29.85 0.01
N ILE A 593 8.77 -29.79 -1.25
CA ILE A 593 8.18 -28.61 -1.89
C ILE A 593 6.84 -28.33 -1.25
N ILE A 594 6.60 -27.07 -0.86
CA ILE A 594 5.35 -26.60 -0.23
C ILE A 594 4.46 -25.81 -1.19
N ALA A 595 5.05 -25.23 -2.23
CA ALA A 595 4.33 -24.56 -3.31
C ALA A 595 5.24 -24.48 -4.54
N TRP A 596 4.65 -24.38 -5.74
CA TRP A 596 5.38 -24.08 -6.96
C TRP A 596 4.57 -23.17 -7.87
N LYS A 597 5.26 -22.48 -8.78
CA LYS A 597 4.69 -21.65 -9.86
C LYS A 597 5.79 -21.43 -10.92
N ASP A 598 5.45 -20.78 -12.04
CA ASP A 598 6.42 -20.38 -13.05
C ASP A 598 6.59 -18.86 -13.09
N PHE A 599 7.84 -18.39 -13.21
CA PHE A 599 8.23 -16.97 -13.25
C PHE A 599 9.38 -16.72 -14.22
N SER A 600 9.47 -15.51 -14.78
CA SER A 600 10.54 -15.13 -15.70
C SER A 600 11.90 -14.93 -15.02
N ASN A 601 11.91 -14.67 -13.70
CA ASN A 601 13.08 -14.25 -12.94
C ASN A 601 13.01 -14.74 -11.48
N PRO A 602 14.16 -14.87 -10.77
CA PRO A 602 14.18 -15.38 -9.41
C PRO A 602 13.57 -14.41 -8.38
N HIS A 603 13.50 -13.09 -8.64
CA HIS A 603 12.96 -12.12 -7.68
C HIS A 603 11.43 -12.25 -7.51
N ASP A 604 10.69 -12.58 -8.58
CA ASP A 604 9.27 -12.90 -8.48
C ASP A 604 9.05 -14.27 -7.80
N CYS A 605 9.97 -15.23 -8.00
CA CYS A 605 10.00 -16.47 -7.22
C CYS A 605 10.24 -16.22 -5.72
N MET A 606 11.15 -15.30 -5.34
CA MET A 606 11.33 -14.84 -3.96
C MET A 606 10.04 -14.24 -3.39
N ARG A 607 9.34 -13.38 -4.16
CA ARG A 607 8.06 -12.81 -3.72
C ARG A 607 7.02 -13.91 -3.47
N PHE A 608 6.93 -14.90 -4.35
CA PHE A 608 6.03 -16.04 -4.20
C PHE A 608 6.39 -16.93 -3.00
N ALA A 609 7.68 -17.20 -2.77
CA ALA A 609 8.14 -17.95 -1.61
C ALA A 609 7.68 -17.31 -0.29
N ARG A 610 7.77 -15.97 -0.16
CA ARG A 610 7.22 -15.24 1.00
C ARG A 610 5.72 -15.46 1.17
N THR A 611 4.92 -15.38 0.10
CA THR A 611 3.45 -15.62 0.17
C THR A 611 3.04 -17.05 0.52
N LYS A 612 4.00 -17.96 0.70
CA LYS A 612 3.80 -19.37 1.04
C LYS A 612 4.61 -19.82 2.25
N ASN A 613 5.15 -18.87 3.03
CA ASN A 613 6.00 -19.13 4.20
C ASN A 613 7.16 -20.10 3.86
N GLY A 614 7.74 -19.92 2.68
CA GLY A 614 8.93 -20.63 2.24
C GLY A 614 10.20 -19.97 2.75
N VAL A 615 11.15 -20.79 3.19
CA VAL A 615 12.45 -20.37 3.74
C VAL A 615 13.62 -20.67 2.82
N ALA A 616 13.38 -21.46 1.77
CA ALA A 616 14.28 -21.68 0.65
C ALA A 616 13.47 -21.94 -0.64
N PHE A 617 14.11 -21.94 -1.80
CA PHE A 617 13.51 -22.38 -3.06
C PHE A 617 14.55 -22.83 -4.09
N ASN A 618 14.15 -23.73 -5.00
CA ASN A 618 14.87 -23.97 -6.25
C ASN A 618 14.27 -23.08 -7.35
N PHE A 619 15.10 -22.43 -8.18
CA PHE A 619 14.66 -21.66 -9.35
C PHE A 619 15.43 -22.05 -10.61
N ALA A 620 14.72 -22.21 -11.73
CA ALA A 620 15.29 -22.55 -13.04
C ALA A 620 15.11 -21.41 -14.06
N PRO A 621 16.18 -20.87 -14.67
CA PRO A 621 16.07 -19.86 -15.73
C PRO A 621 15.24 -20.35 -16.93
N PRO A 622 14.37 -19.52 -17.55
CA PRO A 622 13.44 -19.95 -18.62
C PRO A 622 14.06 -20.41 -19.97
N GLN A 623 15.38 -20.63 -20.04
CA GLN A 623 16.14 -20.71 -21.30
C GLN A 623 16.62 -22.13 -21.69
N LEU A 624 16.55 -23.13 -20.82
CA LEU A 624 16.85 -24.53 -21.17
C LEU A 624 15.62 -25.23 -21.78
N LYS A 625 15.25 -24.83 -23.00
CA LYS A 625 14.14 -25.42 -23.77
C LYS A 625 14.59 -26.40 -24.86
N ASN A 626 15.07 -27.58 -24.47
CA ASN A 626 14.95 -28.76 -25.33
C ASN A 626 13.53 -29.33 -25.19
N ALA A 627 12.80 -29.43 -26.31
CA ALA A 627 11.34 -29.46 -26.32
C ALA A 627 10.67 -30.73 -25.73
N THR A 628 11.45 -31.78 -25.43
CA THR A 628 10.94 -33.10 -25.02
C THR A 628 10.82 -33.29 -23.50
N GLN A 629 11.54 -32.51 -22.67
CA GLN A 629 11.49 -32.66 -21.20
C GLN A 629 10.69 -31.56 -20.46
N ALA A 630 10.31 -30.48 -21.16
CA ALA A 630 9.68 -29.29 -20.58
C ALA A 630 8.28 -29.48 -19.93
N ARG A 631 7.73 -30.70 -19.91
CA ARG A 631 6.38 -31.00 -19.37
C ARG A 631 6.32 -31.38 -17.88
N ARG A 632 7.45 -31.48 -17.16
CA ARG A 632 7.47 -31.92 -15.74
C ARG A 632 8.12 -30.98 -14.72
N TYR A 633 8.82 -29.92 -15.13
CA TYR A 633 9.58 -29.07 -14.21
C TYR A 633 9.04 -27.64 -14.15
N ARG A 634 8.32 -27.34 -13.06
CA ARG A 634 7.91 -25.97 -12.70
C ARG A 634 9.13 -25.18 -12.23
N ASN A 635 9.31 -23.95 -12.73
CA ASN A 635 10.60 -23.27 -12.63
C ASN A 635 10.84 -22.51 -11.33
N CYS A 636 9.85 -22.38 -10.44
CA CYS A 636 10.00 -21.92 -9.07
C CYS A 636 9.38 -22.95 -8.11
N GLN A 637 10.21 -23.55 -7.24
CA GLN A 637 9.82 -24.61 -6.31
C GLN A 637 10.17 -24.19 -4.87
N VAL A 638 9.16 -23.77 -4.12
CA VAL A 638 9.27 -23.22 -2.77
C VAL A 638 9.41 -24.35 -1.75
N LEU A 639 10.37 -24.22 -0.84
CA LEU A 639 10.74 -25.23 0.15
C LEU A 639 10.40 -24.75 1.57
N GLY A 640 9.83 -25.64 2.37
CA GLY A 640 9.50 -25.37 3.77
C GLY A 640 10.69 -25.48 4.73
N CYS A 641 11.84 -25.95 4.26
CA CYS A 641 13.10 -26.04 5.02
C CYS A 641 14.28 -25.72 4.11
N PRO A 642 15.33 -25.03 4.61
CA PRO A 642 16.60 -24.93 3.91
C PRO A 642 17.41 -26.23 4.05
N GLU A 643 18.45 -26.37 3.24
CA GLU A 643 19.52 -27.37 3.40
C GLU A 643 20.37 -27.10 4.65
N THR A 644 20.81 -28.17 5.32
CA THR A 644 21.57 -28.14 6.59
C THR A 644 22.63 -29.24 6.62
N GLY A 645 23.74 -29.01 7.34
CA GLY A 645 24.83 -29.97 7.49
C GLY A 645 25.50 -30.34 6.17
N ASN A 646 25.91 -31.61 6.01
CA ASN A 646 26.66 -32.13 4.86
C ASN A 646 25.90 -32.13 3.50
N SER A 647 24.88 -31.29 3.33
CA SER A 647 24.27 -30.99 2.03
C SER A 647 23.66 -32.23 1.33
N THR A 648 23.29 -33.27 2.08
CA THR A 648 22.99 -34.62 1.55
C THR A 648 21.74 -34.72 0.69
N THR A 649 20.82 -33.76 0.76
CA THR A 649 19.63 -33.68 -0.11
C THR A 649 19.79 -32.76 -1.33
N PHE A 650 20.98 -32.19 -1.56
CA PHE A 650 21.29 -31.59 -2.86
C PHE A 650 21.54 -32.64 -3.94
N VAL A 651 20.89 -32.46 -5.09
CA VAL A 651 21.21 -33.14 -6.34
C VAL A 651 21.82 -32.11 -7.30
N PHE A 652 22.84 -32.52 -8.07
CA PHE A 652 23.35 -31.72 -9.17
C PHE A 652 22.32 -31.67 -10.30
N ASP A 653 21.85 -30.48 -10.64
CA ASP A 653 20.84 -30.25 -11.67
C ASP A 653 21.18 -28.91 -12.34
N PRO A 654 21.84 -28.91 -13.52
CA PRO A 654 22.28 -27.69 -14.19
C PRO A 654 21.12 -26.80 -14.67
N SER A 655 19.87 -27.29 -14.57
CA SER A 655 18.67 -26.50 -14.86
C SER A 655 18.27 -25.59 -13.70
N PHE A 656 18.71 -25.87 -12.46
CA PHE A 656 18.25 -25.18 -11.25
C PHE A 656 19.39 -24.53 -10.45
N ASP A 657 19.07 -23.39 -9.86
CA ASP A 657 19.82 -22.72 -8.81
C ASP A 657 19.06 -22.86 -7.48
N TYR A 658 19.78 -23.03 -6.37
CA TYR A 658 19.19 -23.10 -5.03
C TYR A 658 19.41 -21.81 -4.24
N TYR A 659 18.33 -21.32 -3.62
CA TYR A 659 18.29 -20.10 -2.83
C TYR A 659 17.80 -20.39 -1.41
N SER A 660 18.44 -19.77 -0.41
CA SER A 660 18.11 -19.90 1.01
C SER A 660 17.89 -18.51 1.62
N ALA A 661 17.02 -18.40 2.61
CA ALA A 661 16.99 -17.24 3.51
C ALA A 661 18.12 -17.30 4.56
N PHE A 662 18.68 -18.49 4.81
CA PHE A 662 19.57 -18.81 5.94
C PHE A 662 21.04 -19.05 5.55
N GLY A 663 21.56 -18.34 4.54
CA GLY A 663 22.98 -18.43 4.16
C GLY A 663 23.44 -19.84 3.75
N ASP A 664 24.71 -20.14 4.07
CA ASP A 664 25.28 -21.49 4.02
C ASP A 664 25.34 -22.08 5.43
N LEU A 665 25.02 -23.37 5.57
CA LEU A 665 24.68 -24.04 6.83
C LEU A 665 25.49 -25.33 7.05
N ASN A 666 26.63 -25.45 6.37
CA ASN A 666 27.58 -26.54 6.55
C ASN A 666 28.12 -26.60 8.01
N SER A 667 28.18 -25.46 8.71
CA SER A 667 28.58 -25.36 10.13
C SER A 667 27.51 -25.84 11.13
N THR A 668 26.24 -25.94 10.72
CA THR A 668 25.11 -26.29 11.61
C THR A 668 24.60 -27.70 11.35
N SER A 669 25.49 -28.70 11.44
CA SER A 669 25.16 -30.12 11.15
C SER A 669 24.00 -30.68 11.97
N ASN A 670 23.77 -30.14 13.16
CA ASN A 670 22.81 -30.65 14.15
C ASN A 670 21.51 -29.80 14.19
N ALA A 671 21.28 -28.93 13.20
CA ALA A 671 20.11 -28.06 13.14
C ALA A 671 18.83 -28.80 12.70
N THR A 672 17.80 -28.71 13.54
CA THR A 672 16.44 -29.21 13.27
C THR A 672 15.62 -28.10 12.60
N CYS A 673 15.10 -28.37 11.41
CA CYS A 673 14.15 -27.46 10.76
C CYS A 673 12.71 -27.76 11.20
N VAL A 674 11.96 -26.70 11.56
CA VAL A 674 10.50 -26.75 11.65
C VAL A 674 9.92 -26.15 10.38
N LYS A 675 9.20 -26.98 9.61
CA LYS A 675 8.70 -26.68 8.27
C LYS A 675 7.88 -25.39 8.24
N SER A 676 8.30 -24.43 7.41
CA SER A 676 7.70 -23.10 7.26
C SER A 676 7.73 -22.21 8.52
N VAL A 677 8.61 -22.52 9.48
CA VAL A 677 8.77 -21.76 10.73
C VAL A 677 10.22 -21.28 10.90
N GLY A 678 11.22 -22.17 10.91
CA GLY A 678 12.62 -21.77 11.21
C GLY A 678 13.59 -22.93 11.41
N LEU A 679 14.82 -22.59 11.82
CA LEU A 679 15.91 -23.52 12.16
C LEU A 679 16.25 -23.42 13.65
N PHE A 680 16.42 -24.57 14.30
CA PHE A 680 16.59 -24.67 15.75
C PHE A 680 17.69 -25.67 16.12
N VAL A 681 18.46 -25.39 17.18
CA VAL A 681 19.47 -26.29 17.73
C VAL A 681 19.26 -26.43 19.24
N ARG A 682 19.21 -27.66 19.76
CA ARG A 682 19.29 -27.93 21.20
C ARG A 682 20.75 -27.92 21.64
N ILE A 683 21.07 -27.16 22.69
CA ILE A 683 22.37 -27.14 23.34
C ILE A 683 22.29 -27.92 24.66
N GLU A 684 23.06 -29.00 24.73
CA GLU A 684 23.09 -29.94 25.86
C GLU A 684 24.00 -29.47 27.02
N GLN A 685 24.73 -28.37 26.81
CA GLN A 685 25.50 -27.72 27.87
C GLN A 685 24.56 -27.02 28.85
N LYS A 686 24.61 -27.39 30.13
CA LYS A 686 23.74 -26.80 31.15
C LYS A 686 24.25 -25.42 31.60
N LYS A 687 23.52 -24.35 31.24
CA LYS A 687 23.85 -22.94 31.51
C LYS A 687 22.68 -22.24 32.22
N ASN A 688 22.97 -21.15 32.94
CA ASN A 688 21.92 -20.24 33.43
C ASN A 688 21.34 -19.44 32.23
N TYR A 689 20.22 -18.76 32.43
CA TYR A 689 19.51 -18.11 31.32
C TYR A 689 20.35 -17.06 30.57
N THR A 690 21.10 -16.23 31.30
CA THR A 690 21.96 -15.19 30.70
C THR A 690 23.12 -15.80 29.91
N ASP A 691 23.79 -16.83 30.45
CA ASP A 691 24.83 -17.57 29.75
C ASP A 691 24.28 -18.36 28.55
N ALA A 692 23.01 -18.76 28.57
CA ALA A 692 22.33 -19.42 27.45
C ALA A 692 22.00 -18.42 26.32
N ILE A 693 21.48 -17.22 26.64
CA ILE A 693 21.31 -16.10 25.69
C ILE A 693 22.65 -15.79 25.03
N ASN A 694 23.68 -15.49 25.83
CA ASN A 694 25.02 -15.14 25.34
C ASN A 694 25.59 -16.25 24.43
N PHE A 695 25.33 -17.52 24.74
CA PHE A 695 25.80 -18.63 23.91
C PHE A 695 25.04 -18.76 22.59
N CYS A 696 23.71 -18.57 22.55
CA CYS A 696 22.98 -18.51 21.28
C CYS A 696 23.45 -17.32 20.43
N GLN A 697 23.63 -16.14 21.03
CA GLN A 697 24.03 -14.92 20.33
C GLN A 697 25.44 -15.04 19.74
N ASN A 698 26.38 -15.69 20.45
CA ASN A 698 27.69 -16.05 19.91
C ASN A 698 27.65 -17.08 18.76
N LEU A 699 26.51 -17.74 18.52
CA LEU A 699 26.26 -18.61 17.36
C LEU A 699 25.46 -17.91 16.23
N GLY A 700 25.09 -16.63 16.37
CA GLY A 700 24.23 -15.92 15.42
C GLY A 700 22.74 -16.28 15.54
N ALA A 701 22.31 -16.70 16.73
CA ALA A 701 20.95 -17.14 17.07
C ALA A 701 20.46 -16.42 18.35
N ASP A 702 19.18 -16.51 18.67
CA ASP A 702 18.65 -16.19 20.01
C ASP A 702 18.08 -17.44 20.67
N LEU A 703 17.65 -17.37 21.94
CA LEU A 703 16.82 -18.44 22.52
C LEU A 703 15.49 -18.53 21.76
N ALA A 704 15.01 -19.75 21.51
CA ALA A 704 13.92 -20.00 20.55
C ALA A 704 12.56 -19.42 20.98
N ASP A 705 11.89 -18.70 20.08
CA ASP A 705 10.54 -18.19 20.34
C ASP A 705 9.50 -19.31 20.30
N VAL A 706 8.71 -19.42 21.37
CA VAL A 706 7.66 -20.43 21.55
C VAL A 706 6.24 -19.92 21.28
N SER A 707 6.03 -18.62 21.00
CA SER A 707 4.74 -17.91 21.10
C SER A 707 3.66 -18.27 20.05
N SER A 708 3.75 -19.43 19.40
CA SER A 708 2.70 -20.02 18.58
C SER A 708 2.60 -21.53 18.80
N GLU A 709 1.42 -22.09 18.52
CA GLU A 709 1.17 -23.53 18.65
C GLU A 709 2.17 -24.39 17.85
N ILE A 710 2.47 -23.98 16.61
CA ILE A 710 3.39 -24.75 15.74
C ILE A 710 4.81 -24.74 16.31
N ARG A 711 5.27 -23.59 16.84
CA ARG A 711 6.56 -23.45 17.52
C ARG A 711 6.62 -24.34 18.76
N THR A 712 5.69 -24.18 19.69
CA THR A 712 5.63 -24.94 20.95
C THR A 712 5.52 -26.45 20.70
N ASN A 713 4.60 -26.90 19.84
CA ASN A 713 4.41 -28.33 19.56
C ASN A 713 5.65 -28.99 18.92
N ALA A 714 6.33 -28.29 17.99
CA ALA A 714 7.50 -28.83 17.32
C ALA A 714 8.74 -28.87 18.23
N LEU A 715 8.97 -27.83 19.03
CA LEU A 715 10.11 -27.78 19.94
C LEU A 715 9.94 -28.77 21.11
N ALA A 716 8.75 -28.90 21.68
CA ALA A 716 8.47 -29.88 22.73
C ALA A 716 8.64 -31.33 22.24
N ALA A 717 8.35 -31.61 20.96
CA ALA A 717 8.62 -32.92 20.38
C ALA A 717 10.11 -33.28 20.37
N SER A 718 11.01 -32.30 20.18
CA SER A 718 12.46 -32.53 20.25
C SER A 718 12.96 -32.93 21.65
N LEU A 719 12.32 -32.41 22.70
CA LEU A 719 12.67 -32.66 24.11
C LEU A 719 12.38 -34.11 24.54
N LYS A 720 11.45 -34.81 23.87
CA LYS A 720 11.11 -36.21 24.19
C LYS A 720 12.32 -37.16 24.10
N SER A 721 13.29 -36.83 23.25
CA SER A 721 14.56 -37.57 23.06
C SER A 721 15.53 -37.48 24.24
N MET A 722 15.34 -36.56 25.19
CA MET A 722 16.22 -36.42 26.36
C MET A 722 16.22 -37.69 27.22
N GLN A 723 17.39 -38.07 27.76
CA GLN A 723 17.52 -39.15 28.74
C GLN A 723 17.33 -38.69 30.19
N ASN A 724 17.32 -37.37 30.46
CA ASN A 724 17.02 -36.83 31.80
C ASN A 724 15.59 -37.17 32.25
N TRP A 725 15.38 -37.34 33.56
CA TRP A 725 14.06 -37.58 34.17
C TRP A 725 13.11 -36.37 34.06
N TYR A 726 13.66 -35.16 34.01
CA TYR A 726 12.92 -33.92 33.75
C TYR A 726 13.31 -33.39 32.37
N LYS A 727 12.37 -33.38 31.42
CA LYS A 727 12.63 -33.13 30.00
C LYS A 727 12.23 -31.72 29.59
N ALA A 728 13.02 -30.75 30.04
CA ALA A 728 12.78 -29.33 29.78
C ALA A 728 14.05 -28.58 29.36
N ALA A 729 13.87 -27.49 28.61
CA ALA A 729 14.94 -26.62 28.15
C ALA A 729 14.53 -25.15 28.19
N TYR A 730 15.48 -24.23 28.39
CA TYR A 730 15.22 -22.78 28.27
C TYR A 730 14.85 -22.40 26.84
N VAL A 731 13.91 -21.46 26.74
CA VAL A 731 13.37 -20.88 25.51
C VAL A 731 13.31 -19.35 25.64
N GLY A 732 13.15 -18.66 24.52
CA GLY A 732 13.23 -17.19 24.43
C GLY A 732 11.96 -16.51 24.94
N LEU A 733 11.67 -16.64 26.22
CA LEU A 733 10.53 -16.00 26.87
C LEU A 733 10.90 -15.69 28.32
N ASP A 734 10.91 -14.42 28.68
CA ASP A 734 11.23 -13.95 30.03
C ASP A 734 10.56 -12.60 30.34
N ASP A 735 10.47 -12.27 31.62
CA ASP A 735 9.96 -11.00 32.14
C ASP A 735 11.01 -10.25 32.98
N THR A 736 12.30 -10.50 32.73
CA THR A 736 13.44 -9.93 33.49
C THR A 736 13.51 -8.40 33.51
N GLU A 737 12.95 -7.72 32.49
CA GLU A 737 12.81 -6.26 32.46
C GLU A 737 11.63 -5.72 33.29
N SER A 738 10.58 -6.52 33.52
CA SER A 738 9.28 -6.06 34.02
C SER A 738 8.40 -7.24 34.43
N GLU A 739 8.40 -7.58 35.72
CA GLU A 739 7.69 -8.74 36.28
C GLU A 739 6.22 -8.84 35.81
N GLY A 740 5.78 -10.06 35.50
CA GLY A 740 4.50 -10.39 34.87
C GLY A 740 4.41 -10.10 33.36
N THR A 741 5.39 -9.40 32.78
CA THR A 741 5.28 -8.79 31.43
C THR A 741 6.21 -9.46 30.42
N PHE A 742 6.01 -10.78 30.26
CA PHE A 742 6.83 -11.66 29.41
C PHE A 742 7.00 -11.17 27.97
N ARG A 743 8.21 -11.32 27.41
CA ARG A 743 8.55 -10.95 26.02
C ARG A 743 9.31 -12.04 25.27
N THR A 744 9.09 -12.07 23.96
CA THR A 744 9.88 -12.84 22.99
C THR A 744 11.26 -12.20 22.77
N PRO A 745 12.26 -12.88 22.16
CA PRO A 745 13.62 -12.33 21.97
C PRO A 745 13.63 -11.09 21.08
N LEU A 746 12.67 -11.05 20.15
CA LEU A 746 12.41 -9.92 19.25
C LEU A 746 11.76 -8.71 19.94
N GLY A 747 11.63 -8.73 21.27
CA GLY A 747 11.07 -7.65 22.09
C GLY A 747 9.55 -7.53 22.07
N ASN A 748 8.83 -8.36 21.30
CA ASN A 748 7.37 -8.35 21.30
C ASN A 748 6.85 -8.89 22.64
N PHE A 749 5.95 -8.14 23.27
CA PHE A 749 5.22 -8.60 24.45
C PHE A 749 4.38 -9.83 24.13
N LEU A 750 4.37 -10.80 25.05
CA LEU A 750 3.57 -12.02 24.93
C LEU A 750 2.08 -11.68 24.76
N ALA A 751 1.62 -10.58 25.37
CA ALA A 751 0.28 -9.99 25.23
C ALA A 751 -0.15 -9.73 23.77
N CYS A 752 0.78 -9.37 22.87
CA CYS A 752 0.50 -9.16 21.45
C CYS A 752 0.19 -10.45 20.68
N THR A 753 0.45 -11.62 21.27
CA THR A 753 0.13 -12.95 20.72
C THR A 753 -1.06 -13.55 21.44
N LYS A 754 -1.88 -14.37 20.75
CA LYS A 754 -3.05 -15.04 21.36
C LYS A 754 -2.77 -16.43 21.93
N TYR A 755 -1.62 -17.05 21.60
CA TYR A 755 -1.30 -18.41 22.04
C TYR A 755 -0.62 -18.43 23.41
N ARG A 756 -1.04 -19.35 24.28
CA ARG A 756 -0.43 -19.61 25.59
C ARG A 756 -0.35 -21.12 25.80
N ALA A 757 0.74 -21.59 26.39
CA ALA A 757 0.87 -22.99 26.82
C ALA A 757 1.38 -23.09 28.26
N TRP A 758 1.03 -22.15 29.14
CA TRP A 758 1.47 -22.18 30.54
C TRP A 758 1.08 -23.49 31.24
N GLY A 759 2.05 -24.12 31.90
CA GLY A 759 1.82 -25.28 32.76
C GLY A 759 1.01 -24.89 34.00
N VAL A 760 0.27 -25.85 34.56
CA VAL A 760 -0.64 -25.63 35.70
C VAL A 760 0.06 -24.87 36.83
N GLY A 761 -0.50 -23.72 37.21
CA GLY A 761 0.04 -22.85 38.27
C GLY A 761 1.27 -22.03 37.89
N HIS A 762 1.53 -21.78 36.59
CA HIS A 762 2.52 -20.79 36.13
C HIS A 762 1.85 -19.74 35.21
N PRO A 763 2.41 -18.52 35.11
CA PRO A 763 3.46 -17.95 35.97
C PRO A 763 2.97 -17.79 37.42
N ARG A 764 3.89 -17.61 38.38
CA ARG A 764 3.58 -17.63 39.82
C ARG A 764 3.63 -16.21 40.42
N PRO A 765 2.51 -15.49 40.54
CA PRO A 765 2.51 -14.06 40.91
C PRO A 765 3.04 -13.74 42.31
N ASN A 766 3.22 -14.74 43.17
CA ASN A 766 3.75 -14.58 44.53
C ASN A 766 5.24 -15.00 44.65
N ARG A 767 5.93 -15.32 43.54
CA ARG A 767 7.34 -15.71 43.53
C ARG A 767 8.19 -14.80 42.64
N LYS A 768 8.61 -13.68 43.23
CA LYS A 768 9.68 -12.83 42.68
C LYS A 768 10.92 -13.69 42.37
N HIS A 769 11.62 -13.39 41.28
CA HIS A 769 12.81 -14.13 40.83
C HIS A 769 12.52 -15.50 40.20
N GLU A 770 11.37 -15.71 39.55
CA GLU A 770 11.11 -16.86 38.65
C GLU A 770 11.05 -16.44 37.17
N ASP A 771 11.86 -15.44 36.82
CA ASP A 771 11.67 -14.53 35.67
C ASP A 771 11.94 -15.13 34.27
N CYS A 772 12.31 -16.41 34.17
CA CYS A 772 12.82 -17.03 32.93
C CYS A 772 12.07 -18.33 32.58
N VAL A 773 11.66 -18.51 31.31
CA VAL A 773 10.77 -19.62 30.92
C VAL A 773 11.52 -20.82 30.34
N ILE A 774 11.11 -22.01 30.79
CA ILE A 774 11.41 -23.29 30.16
C ILE A 774 10.20 -23.86 29.42
N LEU A 775 10.46 -24.60 28.34
CA LEU A 775 9.50 -25.47 27.66
C LEU A 775 9.74 -26.91 28.11
N ASP A 776 8.69 -27.67 28.42
CA ASP A 776 8.74 -29.11 28.70
C ASP A 776 8.19 -29.99 27.55
N ALA A 777 8.53 -31.28 27.58
CA ALA A 777 8.17 -32.27 26.55
C ALA A 777 6.65 -32.53 26.45
N GLU A 778 5.91 -32.12 27.47
CA GLU A 778 4.46 -32.11 27.60
C GLU A 778 3.83 -30.91 26.86
N ARG A 779 4.67 -30.05 26.24
CA ARG A 779 4.33 -28.82 25.49
C ARG A 779 3.97 -27.63 26.36
N THR A 780 4.33 -27.62 27.64
CA THR A 780 3.97 -26.53 28.55
C THR A 780 5.14 -25.62 28.91
N TRP A 781 4.82 -24.37 29.21
CA TRP A 781 5.76 -23.32 29.60
C TRP A 781 5.77 -23.15 31.11
N ARG A 782 6.95 -22.97 31.72
CA ARG A 782 7.07 -22.71 33.16
C ARG A 782 8.09 -21.60 33.42
N ALA A 783 7.64 -20.55 34.08
CA ALA A 783 8.49 -19.55 34.70
C ALA A 783 9.31 -20.20 35.85
N ILE A 784 10.64 -20.01 35.85
CA ILE A 784 11.59 -20.55 36.83
C ILE A 784 12.74 -19.57 37.10
N ASN A 785 13.47 -19.77 38.20
CA ASN A 785 14.61 -18.92 38.53
C ASN A 785 15.73 -18.99 37.47
N CYS A 786 16.13 -17.83 36.95
CA CYS A 786 17.10 -17.68 35.87
C CYS A 786 18.51 -18.21 36.17
N LYS A 787 18.87 -18.45 37.45
CA LYS A 787 20.20 -18.93 37.88
C LYS A 787 20.37 -20.45 37.76
N ILE A 788 19.28 -21.20 37.55
CA ILE A 788 19.31 -22.66 37.42
C ILE A 788 20.04 -23.03 36.12
N LYS A 789 20.92 -24.04 36.16
CA LYS A 789 21.67 -24.47 34.96
C LYS A 789 20.91 -25.56 34.20
N LEU A 790 20.42 -25.25 33.00
CA LEU A 790 19.65 -26.15 32.15
C LEU A 790 20.15 -26.17 30.70
N GLU A 791 19.73 -27.19 29.97
CA GLU A 791 19.83 -27.26 28.51
C GLU A 791 18.90 -26.20 27.88
N PHE A 792 19.16 -25.80 26.64
CA PHE A 792 18.45 -24.69 26.01
C PHE A 792 18.31 -24.87 24.49
N ILE A 793 17.35 -24.17 23.88
CA ILE A 793 17.12 -24.23 22.43
C ILE A 793 17.44 -22.86 21.83
N CYS A 794 18.36 -22.81 20.87
CA CYS A 794 18.62 -21.64 20.05
C CYS A 794 17.78 -21.68 18.75
N GLU A 795 17.27 -20.54 18.31
CA GLU A 795 16.64 -20.31 16.99
C GLU A 795 17.55 -19.43 16.13
N PHE A 796 17.90 -19.93 14.95
CA PHE A 796 18.72 -19.20 13.98
C PHE A 796 17.86 -18.24 13.17
N TYR A 797 18.46 -17.14 12.71
CA TYR A 797 17.81 -16.15 11.86
C TYR A 797 18.27 -16.20 10.39
N PRO A 798 17.45 -15.72 9.45
CA PRO A 798 17.85 -15.47 8.07
C PRO A 798 19.05 -14.52 7.96
N ALA A 799 20.20 -15.05 7.54
CA ALA A 799 21.47 -14.36 7.45
C ALA A 799 22.11 -14.53 6.04
N PRO A 800 23.00 -13.61 5.61
CA PRO A 800 23.84 -13.85 4.44
C PRO A 800 24.79 -15.04 4.68
N PRO A 801 25.24 -15.74 3.62
CA PRO A 801 26.26 -16.79 3.77
C PRO A 801 27.59 -16.19 4.25
N GLN A 802 28.19 -16.82 5.28
CA GLN A 802 29.54 -16.51 5.71
C GLN A 802 30.54 -17.12 4.71
N PHE A 803 31.51 -16.32 4.27
CA PHE A 803 32.66 -16.81 3.50
C PHE A 803 33.88 -16.82 4.44
N PRO A 804 34.74 -17.85 4.40
CA PRO A 804 35.98 -17.82 5.16
C PRO A 804 36.90 -16.69 4.64
N PRO A 805 37.61 -15.97 5.52
CA PRO A 805 38.55 -14.95 5.08
C PRO A 805 39.71 -15.60 4.31
N VAL A 806 40.16 -14.95 3.24
CA VAL A 806 41.28 -15.44 2.41
C VAL A 806 42.36 -14.36 2.34
N GLU A 807 43.50 -14.63 2.97
CA GLU A 807 44.68 -13.77 2.85
C GLU A 807 45.28 -13.85 1.44
N PHE A 808 45.51 -12.70 0.82
CA PHE A 808 46.31 -12.60 -0.40
C PHE A 808 47.26 -11.39 -0.34
N LYS A 809 48.49 -11.60 -0.82
CA LYS A 809 49.53 -10.57 -0.92
C LYS A 809 49.60 -10.05 -2.36
N ASN A 810 49.94 -8.77 -2.53
CA ASN A 810 50.24 -8.21 -3.85
C ASN A 810 51.59 -8.74 -4.37
N GLU A 811 51.61 -9.19 -5.62
CA GLU A 811 52.83 -9.50 -6.37
C GLU A 811 52.84 -8.73 -7.71
N ASP A 812 54.03 -8.42 -8.22
CA ASP A 812 54.18 -7.69 -9.49
C ASP A 812 54.06 -8.62 -10.71
N CYS A 813 52.94 -8.50 -11.42
CA CYS A 813 52.65 -9.25 -12.64
C CYS A 813 53.60 -8.98 -13.83
N ALA A 814 54.51 -7.99 -13.74
CA ALA A 814 55.38 -7.57 -14.84
C ALA A 814 56.28 -8.68 -15.41
N HIS A 815 56.71 -9.63 -14.58
CA HIS A 815 57.68 -10.66 -14.96
C HIS A 815 57.06 -11.89 -15.67
N ILE A 816 55.73 -12.01 -15.68
CA ILE A 816 55.04 -13.22 -16.18
C ILE A 816 55.06 -13.26 -17.72
N LYS A 817 55.96 -14.06 -18.31
CA LYS A 817 56.12 -14.19 -19.78
C LYS A 817 54.93 -14.86 -20.50
N ASN A 818 54.13 -15.67 -19.80
CA ASN A 818 52.95 -16.33 -20.40
C ASN A 818 51.74 -15.37 -20.46
N LYS A 819 51.31 -14.99 -21.67
CA LYS A 819 50.19 -14.04 -21.88
C LYS A 819 48.88 -14.41 -21.17
N ARG A 820 48.55 -15.70 -21.01
CA ARG A 820 47.30 -16.14 -20.36
C ARG A 820 47.41 -16.01 -18.83
N LYS A 821 48.51 -16.47 -18.23
CA LYS A 821 48.77 -16.29 -16.79
C LYS A 821 48.98 -14.82 -16.42
N ARG A 822 49.65 -14.00 -17.26
CA ARG A 822 49.79 -12.56 -17.03
C ARG A 822 48.44 -11.84 -17.07
N ARG A 823 47.54 -12.21 -18.00
CA ARG A 823 46.16 -11.71 -17.97
C ARG A 823 45.42 -12.07 -16.68
N GLN A 824 45.58 -13.31 -16.18
CA GLN A 824 44.96 -13.73 -14.91
C GLN A 824 45.51 -12.97 -13.70
N CYS A 825 46.82 -12.72 -13.64
CA CYS A 825 47.45 -11.89 -12.62
C CYS A 825 46.97 -10.43 -12.68
N LEU A 826 46.93 -9.84 -13.89
CA LEU A 826 46.41 -8.49 -14.08
C LEU A 826 44.93 -8.38 -13.67
N SER A 827 44.09 -9.38 -14.00
CA SER A 827 42.69 -9.40 -13.53
C SER A 827 42.53 -9.65 -12.03
N ALA A 828 43.53 -10.24 -11.36
CA ALA A 828 43.56 -10.31 -9.90
C ALA A 828 43.91 -8.95 -9.28
N ASN A 829 44.76 -8.16 -9.93
CA ASN A 829 45.06 -6.79 -9.52
C ASN A 829 43.91 -5.80 -9.89
N GLU A 830 43.14 -6.07 -10.95
CA GLU A 830 41.85 -5.38 -11.21
C GLU A 830 40.82 -5.73 -10.12
N LEU A 831 40.79 -6.98 -9.63
CA LEU A 831 40.00 -7.35 -8.44
C LEU A 831 40.52 -6.69 -7.15
N PHE A 832 41.84 -6.49 -7.00
CA PHE A 832 42.41 -5.72 -5.89
C PHE A 832 41.93 -4.26 -5.92
N GLN A 833 41.83 -3.65 -7.10
CA GLN A 833 41.24 -2.32 -7.26
C GLN A 833 39.75 -2.32 -6.86
N ILE A 834 38.97 -3.33 -7.27
CA ILE A 834 37.56 -3.47 -6.85
C ILE A 834 37.43 -3.66 -5.33
N VAL A 835 38.35 -4.38 -4.68
CA VAL A 835 38.35 -4.53 -3.21
C VAL A 835 38.74 -3.23 -2.50
N ILE A 836 39.65 -2.43 -3.07
CA ILE A 836 39.90 -1.06 -2.62
C ILE A 836 38.64 -0.19 -2.76
N ASP A 837 37.93 -0.28 -3.88
CA ASP A 837 36.70 0.48 -4.11
C ASP A 837 35.56 0.06 -3.17
N VAL A 838 35.49 -1.22 -2.76
CA VAL A 838 34.57 -1.70 -1.71
C VAL A 838 34.98 -1.20 -0.32
N ASN A 839 36.27 -1.22 0.03
CA ASN A 839 36.74 -0.65 1.30
C ASN A 839 36.54 0.88 1.36
N ASN A 840 36.55 1.57 0.21
CA ASN A 840 36.17 2.98 0.06
C ASN A 840 34.66 3.26 0.25
N VAL A 841 33.82 2.23 0.49
CA VAL A 841 32.43 2.40 0.97
C VAL A 841 32.36 2.41 2.50
N MET A 842 33.31 1.76 3.19
CA MET A 842 33.37 1.72 4.66
C MET A 842 33.99 2.98 5.27
N SER A 843 34.85 3.68 4.53
CA SER A 843 35.48 4.95 4.96
C SER A 843 34.54 6.17 4.96
N LYS A 844 33.29 6.03 4.51
CA LYS A 844 32.32 7.13 4.49
C LYS A 844 31.57 7.24 5.84
N PRO A 845 31.49 8.46 6.42
CA PRO A 845 30.87 8.66 7.74
C PRO A 845 29.38 8.33 7.71
N LEU A 846 28.84 7.89 8.84
CA LEU A 846 27.42 7.61 8.96
C LEU A 846 26.70 8.92 9.25
N THR A 847 26.02 9.49 8.26
CA THR A 847 25.28 10.72 8.53
C THR A 847 24.04 10.37 9.33
N PHE A 848 24.03 10.64 10.65
CA PHE A 848 22.78 10.70 11.38
C PHE A 848 22.04 11.91 10.88
N VAL A 849 20.95 11.61 10.21
CA VAL A 849 20.10 12.58 9.61
C VAL A 849 19.20 13.11 10.75
N THR A 850 19.73 14.00 11.61
CA THR A 850 19.00 14.61 12.76
C THR A 850 18.80 16.14 12.67
N GLY A 851 17.62 16.59 13.12
CA GLY A 851 17.17 17.98 13.04
C GLY A 851 16.89 18.55 14.40
N ASN A 852 17.77 18.22 15.34
CA ASN A 852 17.51 18.38 16.76
C ASN A 852 18.77 18.23 17.62
N ALA A 853 19.06 19.13 18.58
CA ALA A 853 20.23 18.97 19.46
C ALA A 853 19.99 18.00 20.62
N LYS A 854 19.30 18.27 21.75
CA LYS A 854 19.13 17.20 22.80
C LYS A 854 18.40 15.88 22.45
N LYS A 855 18.23 15.52 21.17
CA LYS A 855 18.28 14.13 20.66
C LYS A 855 19.38 13.79 19.66
N LEU A 856 20.00 14.68 18.89
CA LEU A 856 21.40 14.43 18.48
C LEU A 856 22.28 14.13 19.72
N GLU A 857 22.06 14.80 20.85
CA GLU A 857 22.72 14.54 22.15
C GLU A 857 22.11 13.32 22.87
N GLU A 858 20.80 13.03 22.78
CA GLU A 858 20.22 11.78 23.34
C GLU A 858 20.70 10.55 22.56
N VAL A 859 20.86 10.69 21.25
CA VAL A 859 21.35 9.68 20.31
C VAL A 859 22.85 9.53 20.42
N ILE A 860 23.62 10.62 20.50
CA ILE A 860 25.05 10.55 20.84
C ILE A 860 25.24 9.94 22.24
N ALA A 861 24.40 10.26 23.22
CA ALA A 861 24.48 9.67 24.56
C ALA A 861 24.13 8.18 24.60
N ILE A 862 23.17 7.71 23.79
CA ILE A 862 22.74 6.30 23.75
C ILE A 862 23.61 5.45 22.80
N LEU A 863 24.03 5.99 21.64
CA LEU A 863 25.04 5.35 20.78
C LEU A 863 26.41 5.32 21.45
N GLY A 864 26.80 6.42 22.11
CA GLY A 864 28.06 6.56 22.83
C GLY A 864 29.29 6.67 21.93
N SER A 865 30.42 7.01 22.54
CA SER A 865 31.73 7.25 21.88
C SER A 865 32.29 6.07 21.09
N ASN A 866 31.83 4.85 21.37
CA ASN A 866 32.44 3.62 20.85
C ASN A 866 31.77 3.11 19.56
N PHE A 867 30.79 3.84 19.03
CA PHE A 867 30.04 3.45 17.82
C PHE A 867 30.96 3.47 16.56
N PRO A 868 30.92 2.45 15.68
CA PRO A 868 32.03 2.16 14.76
C PRO A 868 32.03 2.99 13.46
N ARG A 869 31.29 4.10 13.41
CA ARG A 869 31.35 5.10 12.35
C ARG A 869 31.24 6.48 12.94
N GLU A 870 31.92 7.46 12.35
CA GLU A 870 31.71 8.87 12.71
C GLU A 870 30.24 9.24 12.42
N VAL A 871 29.50 9.61 13.47
CA VAL A 871 28.11 10.05 13.39
C VAL A 871 28.08 11.53 13.03
N VAL A 872 28.44 11.84 11.78
CA VAL A 872 28.34 13.20 11.25
C VAL A 872 26.88 13.59 11.07
N SER A 873 26.67 14.89 10.95
CA SER A 873 25.35 15.45 10.71
C SER A 873 25.47 16.84 10.01
N GLN A 874 24.74 17.11 8.91
CA GLN A 874 24.49 18.40 8.18
C GLN A 874 22.95 18.46 7.84
N LYS A 875 22.02 19.48 7.98
CA LYS A 875 20.51 19.28 8.23
C LYS A 875 19.56 19.46 7.07
N VAL A 876 18.63 18.46 6.79
CA VAL A 876 17.48 18.12 5.83
C VAL A 876 16.15 18.02 6.59
N ASP A 877 14.94 18.09 6.03
CA ASP A 877 14.50 17.96 4.65
C ASP A 877 14.26 16.49 4.32
N LEU A 878 14.08 15.65 5.34
CA LEU A 878 13.18 14.53 5.25
C LEU A 878 11.79 15.11 5.27
N PRO A 879 10.82 14.56 4.56
CA PRO A 879 9.46 15.00 4.66
C PRO A 879 8.59 13.93 5.34
N GLU A 880 7.36 14.21 5.79
CA GLU A 880 6.51 13.21 6.47
C GLU A 880 5.27 12.82 5.55
N LEU A 881 4.83 11.55 5.32
CA LEU A 881 3.63 10.94 4.57
C LEU A 881 2.74 10.12 5.54
N GLN A 882 1.42 10.25 5.52
CA GLN A 882 0.53 9.29 6.21
C GLN A 882 0.55 7.93 5.48
N GLY A 883 -0.14 6.98 6.08
CA GLY A 883 0.04 5.55 5.84
C GLY A 883 0.27 4.85 7.17
N GLU A 884 0.74 3.61 7.12
CA GLU A 884 1.14 2.91 8.34
C GLU A 884 2.36 3.56 8.98
N ILE A 885 2.55 3.32 10.29
CA ILE A 885 3.89 3.43 10.89
C ILE A 885 4.88 2.67 10.00
N ASP A 886 4.44 1.48 9.58
CA ASP A 886 5.07 0.58 8.64
C ASP A 886 5.04 1.07 7.18
N ASP A 887 4.88 2.37 6.90
CA ASP A 887 4.95 2.94 5.55
C ASP A 887 5.65 4.33 5.46
N ILE A 888 6.38 4.78 6.50
CA ILE A 888 6.84 6.20 6.68
C ILE A 888 8.36 6.52 6.48
N CYS A 889 9.31 5.72 6.93
CA CYS A 889 9.65 4.48 6.25
C CYS A 889 11.09 4.28 5.75
N VAL A 890 11.28 3.10 5.11
CA VAL A 890 12.12 2.91 3.91
C VAL A 890 12.10 4.20 3.09
N LYS A 891 10.89 4.74 2.86
CA LYS A 891 10.56 6.07 2.37
C LYS A 891 11.56 7.17 2.72
N LYS A 892 11.45 7.79 3.89
CA LYS A 892 12.37 8.85 4.33
C LYS A 892 13.85 8.40 4.31
N CYS A 893 14.18 7.11 4.40
CA CYS A 893 15.57 6.64 4.33
C CYS A 893 16.11 6.29 2.91
N GLN A 894 15.24 6.03 1.93
CA GLN A 894 15.56 5.92 0.50
C GLN A 894 15.70 7.30 -0.08
N ALA A 895 14.77 8.17 0.28
CA ALA A 895 14.96 9.60 0.19
C ALA A 895 16.31 9.98 0.85
N ALA A 896 16.63 9.46 2.05
CA ALA A 896 17.92 9.72 2.68
C ALA A 896 19.12 9.34 1.80
N TYR A 897 19.10 8.16 1.21
CA TYR A 897 20.16 7.76 0.29
C TYR A 897 20.30 8.68 -0.94
N GLU A 898 19.19 9.22 -1.42
CA GLU A 898 19.12 9.92 -2.70
C GLU A 898 19.80 11.31 -2.74
N ILE A 899 20.07 11.97 -1.60
CA ILE A 899 21.12 13.04 -1.58
C ILE A 899 22.50 12.43 -1.40
N ILE A 900 22.75 11.79 -0.26
CA ILE A 900 24.13 11.58 0.22
C ILE A 900 24.91 10.66 -0.71
N LYS A 901 24.23 9.76 -1.45
CA LYS A 901 24.86 8.72 -2.26
C LYS A 901 25.94 7.98 -1.44
N GLY A 902 25.54 7.64 -0.21
CA GLY A 902 26.34 7.08 0.87
C GLY A 902 25.51 6.79 2.14
N PRO A 903 26.14 6.49 3.29
CA PRO A 903 25.49 5.88 4.46
C PRO A 903 24.74 6.89 5.36
N CYS A 904 23.50 6.59 5.79
CA CYS A 904 22.70 7.52 6.62
C CYS A 904 21.49 6.90 7.40
N ILE A 905 21.05 7.52 8.53
CA ILE A 905 20.01 6.98 9.48
C ILE A 905 18.89 7.99 9.94
N VAL A 906 17.62 7.59 10.22
CA VAL A 906 16.37 8.47 10.43
C VAL A 906 15.15 7.81 11.22
N GLU A 907 14.13 8.49 11.85
CA GLU A 907 12.88 7.95 12.56
C GLU A 907 11.56 8.88 12.42
N ASP A 908 10.24 8.70 12.87
CA ASP A 908 9.06 9.72 13.17
C ASP A 908 7.89 9.55 14.31
N THR A 909 7.57 10.31 15.40
CA THR A 909 6.85 9.86 16.70
C THR A 909 5.66 8.81 16.70
N CYS A 910 5.41 7.95 17.71
CA CYS A 910 4.05 7.35 17.90
C CYS A 910 3.55 7.23 19.35
N LEU A 911 2.22 7.27 19.49
CA LEU A 911 1.42 6.72 20.59
C LEU A 911 0.00 6.43 20.05
N CYS A 912 -0.55 5.24 20.32
CA CYS A 912 -1.78 4.69 19.76
C CYS A 912 -2.82 4.46 20.89
N PHE A 913 -4.13 4.68 20.72
CA PHE A 913 -5.16 4.29 21.72
C PHE A 913 -6.00 3.14 21.16
N ASN A 914 -6.28 2.13 21.98
CA ASN A 914 -6.84 0.86 21.50
C ASN A 914 -8.35 0.97 21.16
N SER A 915 -9.13 1.63 22.02
CA SER A 915 -10.56 1.89 21.80
C SER A 915 -10.89 2.77 20.59
N LEU A 916 -9.91 3.47 20.02
CA LEU A 916 -10.02 4.21 18.75
C LEU A 916 -9.32 3.50 17.57
N GLY A 917 -9.14 2.17 17.66
CA GLY A 917 -8.58 1.36 16.58
C GLY A 917 -7.10 1.63 16.30
N GLY A 918 -6.34 2.03 17.33
CA GLY A 918 -4.94 2.43 17.20
C GLY A 918 -4.75 3.92 16.94
N LEU A 919 -5.81 4.70 16.66
CA LEU A 919 -5.70 6.16 16.68
C LEU A 919 -5.46 6.63 18.13
N PRO A 920 -4.58 7.61 18.41
CA PRO A 920 -4.11 8.59 17.47
C PRO A 920 -3.04 8.03 16.53
N GLY A 921 -2.04 7.25 16.98
CA GLY A 921 -1.41 6.19 16.17
C GLY A 921 0.03 6.45 15.68
N PRO A 922 0.35 6.19 14.38
CA PRO A 922 1.56 6.58 13.64
C PRO A 922 1.89 8.08 13.65
N TYR A 923 1.52 8.77 14.72
CA TYR A 923 0.65 9.90 14.60
C TYR A 923 0.69 10.66 15.93
N ILE A 924 0.11 10.23 17.06
CA ILE A 924 -0.08 10.96 18.36
C ILE A 924 -0.03 12.50 18.37
N LYS A 925 1.16 13.08 18.20
CA LYS A 925 1.49 14.41 17.68
C LYS A 925 0.21 15.29 17.62
N TRP A 926 -0.67 15.31 16.57
CA TRP A 926 -1.68 16.41 16.36
C TRP A 926 -2.74 16.33 17.49
N PHE A 927 -2.90 15.18 18.17
CA PHE A 927 -3.96 14.90 19.15
C PHE A 927 -3.49 15.51 20.47
N LEU A 928 -2.23 15.26 20.86
CA LEU A 928 -1.58 15.99 21.95
C LEU A 928 -1.67 17.50 21.71
N ASP A 929 -1.38 17.97 20.50
CA ASP A 929 -1.41 19.40 20.25
C ASP A 929 -2.83 20.01 20.25
N LYS A 930 -3.84 19.27 19.85
CA LYS A 930 -5.18 19.85 19.66
C LYS A 930 -6.14 19.65 20.79
N LEU A 931 -5.96 18.58 21.55
CA LEU A 931 -6.79 18.26 22.70
C LEU A 931 -6.05 18.53 24.02
N ALA A 932 -4.71 18.66 23.97
CA ALA A 932 -3.84 18.64 25.15
C ALA A 932 -3.94 17.31 25.92
N PRO A 933 -3.02 17.03 26.86
CA PRO A 933 -3.08 15.81 27.67
C PRO A 933 -4.48 15.51 28.25
N GLU A 934 -5.23 16.53 28.68
CA GLU A 934 -6.59 16.37 29.22
C GLU A 934 -7.62 15.93 28.18
N GLY A 935 -7.56 16.49 26.98
CA GLY A 935 -8.54 16.17 25.94
C GLY A 935 -8.28 14.79 25.31
N LEU A 936 -7.06 14.27 25.40
CA LEU A 936 -6.75 12.86 25.09
C LEU A 936 -7.51 11.92 26.04
N TYR A 937 -7.47 12.20 27.35
CA TYR A 937 -8.23 11.45 28.33
C TYR A 937 -9.76 11.55 28.12
N LYS A 938 -10.26 12.75 27.78
CA LYS A 938 -11.69 13.02 27.57
C LYS A 938 -12.26 12.41 26.28
N LEU A 939 -11.44 12.18 25.25
CA LEU A 939 -11.86 11.46 24.04
C LEU A 939 -12.36 10.05 24.34
N LEU A 940 -11.77 9.41 25.36
CA LEU A 940 -12.10 8.05 25.77
C LEU A 940 -13.17 8.03 26.88
N THR A 941 -13.91 9.12 27.12
CA THR A 941 -14.98 9.16 28.13
C THR A 941 -16.23 8.40 27.70
N GLY A 942 -16.47 8.22 26.40
CA GLY A 942 -17.57 7.39 25.88
C GLY A 942 -17.22 5.91 25.69
N PHE A 943 -16.04 5.46 26.16
CA PHE A 943 -15.51 4.12 25.98
C PHE A 943 -15.01 3.56 27.31
N GLU A 944 -15.18 2.26 27.53
CA GLU A 944 -14.70 1.60 28.75
C GLU A 944 -13.18 1.34 28.72
N ASP A 945 -12.60 1.19 27.53
CA ASP A 945 -11.15 0.99 27.32
C ASP A 945 -10.39 2.31 27.12
N LYS A 946 -9.29 2.49 27.88
CA LYS A 946 -8.37 3.64 27.82
C LYS A 946 -6.90 3.25 27.59
N SER A 947 -6.64 2.00 27.20
CA SER A 947 -5.30 1.47 26.97
C SER A 947 -4.65 2.02 25.69
N ALA A 948 -3.31 2.10 25.71
CA ALA A 948 -2.53 2.79 24.69
C ALA A 948 -1.08 2.29 24.55
N GLN A 949 -0.39 2.64 23.45
CA GLN A 949 0.96 2.14 23.13
C GLN A 949 1.85 3.18 22.43
N ALA A 950 3.02 3.47 22.98
CA ALA A 950 4.10 4.23 22.36
C ALA A 950 5.05 3.37 21.51
N VAL A 951 5.75 3.98 20.52
CA VAL A 951 6.70 3.31 19.60
C VAL A 951 7.97 4.18 19.45
N CYS A 952 9.12 3.66 18.96
CA CYS A 952 10.27 4.37 18.37
C CYS A 952 10.98 3.50 17.33
N THR A 953 11.62 4.10 16.33
CA THR A 953 11.82 3.41 15.05
C THR A 953 12.92 4.06 14.16
N PHE A 954 14.20 3.66 14.35
CA PHE A 954 15.40 4.08 13.54
C PHE A 954 15.62 3.33 12.22
N ALA A 955 15.85 4.05 11.14
CA ALA A 955 16.22 3.54 9.83
C ALA A 955 17.71 3.68 9.54
N TYR A 956 18.18 2.97 8.52
CA TYR A 956 19.52 3.04 7.97
C TYR A 956 19.55 2.67 6.49
N HIS A 957 20.22 3.45 5.64
CA HIS A 957 20.58 3.05 4.27
C HIS A 957 22.10 2.81 4.14
N PRO A 958 22.56 1.65 3.61
CA PRO A 958 23.99 1.31 3.54
C PRO A 958 24.86 2.24 2.68
N GLY A 959 24.45 2.54 1.44
CA GLY A 959 25.14 3.56 0.61
C GLY A 959 25.36 3.25 -0.87
N SER A 960 24.85 2.14 -1.41
CA SER A 960 25.02 1.77 -2.84
C SER A 960 23.69 1.79 -3.61
N ASP A 961 23.72 2.06 -4.91
CA ASP A 961 22.50 2.04 -5.74
C ASP A 961 21.92 0.61 -5.80
N GLY A 962 20.66 0.45 -5.42
CA GLY A 962 19.98 -0.84 -5.32
C GLY A 962 20.05 -1.52 -3.94
N ASP A 963 20.75 -0.92 -2.97
CA ASP A 963 20.64 -1.34 -1.56
C ASP A 963 19.22 -1.16 -1.01
N LYS A 964 19.00 -1.73 0.19
CA LYS A 964 17.74 -1.60 0.91
C LYS A 964 17.98 -0.99 2.27
N VAL A 965 17.06 -0.11 2.65
CA VAL A 965 16.99 0.42 4.01
C VAL A 965 16.75 -0.73 5.00
N ILE A 966 17.33 -0.61 6.19
CA ILE A 966 17.17 -1.51 7.34
C ILE A 966 16.60 -0.70 8.50
N LEU A 967 15.75 -1.28 9.34
CA LEU A 967 14.91 -0.55 10.30
C LEU A 967 14.90 -1.21 11.69
N PHE A 968 14.78 -0.42 12.76
CA PHE A 968 15.08 -0.71 14.16
C PHE A 968 14.00 -0.18 15.13
N GLU A 969 12.88 -0.91 15.24
CA GLU A 969 11.76 -0.63 16.17
C GLU A 969 12.00 -1.02 17.64
N GLY A 970 11.44 -0.21 18.56
CA GLY A 970 11.08 -0.53 19.96
C GLY A 970 9.72 0.06 20.36
N ARG A 971 9.04 -0.48 21.38
CA ARG A 971 7.69 -0.05 21.83
C ARG A 971 7.56 0.00 23.36
N THR A 972 6.52 0.67 23.86
CA THR A 972 6.12 0.64 25.28
C THR A 972 4.60 0.81 25.42
N ASP A 973 3.92 -0.12 26.07
CA ASP A 973 2.47 -0.05 26.37
C ASP A 973 2.17 0.79 27.61
N GLY A 974 0.91 1.18 27.81
CA GLY A 974 0.44 2.00 28.93
C GLY A 974 -1.05 2.37 28.84
N GLU A 975 -1.46 3.37 29.61
CA GLU A 975 -2.83 3.90 29.63
C GLU A 975 -2.87 5.42 29.49
N ILE A 976 -3.99 5.93 28.97
CA ILE A 976 -4.28 7.35 28.95
C ILE A 976 -5.03 7.72 30.23
N VAL A 977 -4.36 8.46 31.09
CA VAL A 977 -4.86 8.90 32.39
C VAL A 977 -5.09 10.41 32.42
N MET A 978 -5.82 10.90 33.44
CA MET A 978 -5.85 12.34 33.71
C MET A 978 -4.42 12.85 33.96
N PRO A 979 -4.00 13.99 33.37
CA PRO A 979 -2.58 14.24 33.19
C PRO A 979 -1.88 14.74 34.45
N ARG A 980 -0.65 14.30 34.65
CA ARG A 980 0.20 14.62 35.80
C ARG A 980 1.60 15.04 35.33
N GLY A 981 2.38 15.64 36.23
CA GLY A 981 3.75 16.05 35.97
C GLY A 981 4.00 17.19 34.95
N PRO A 982 5.29 17.46 34.66
CA PRO A 982 5.75 18.42 33.66
C PRO A 982 5.18 18.21 32.24
N ARG A 983 4.99 19.31 31.49
CA ARG A 983 4.43 19.26 30.12
C ARG A 983 5.37 19.87 29.09
N ASP A 984 6.66 19.72 29.33
CA ASP A 984 7.73 20.24 28.49
C ASP A 984 8.14 19.26 27.38
N PHE A 985 8.02 17.95 27.58
CA PHE A 985 8.37 16.91 26.61
C PHE A 985 7.14 16.09 26.21
N GLY A 986 6.61 16.32 25.01
CA GLY A 986 5.64 15.42 24.37
C GLY A 986 4.35 15.16 25.16
N TRP A 987 3.79 13.96 24.95
CA TRP A 987 2.54 13.45 25.54
C TRP A 987 2.78 12.71 26.87
N ASP A 988 4.02 12.72 27.33
CA ASP A 988 4.57 12.06 28.50
C ASP A 988 3.79 12.32 29.81
N ALA A 989 3.00 13.39 29.87
CA ALA A 989 2.18 13.80 31.01
C ALA A 989 0.81 13.13 31.12
N CYS A 990 0.27 12.53 30.05
CA CYS A 990 -0.99 11.75 30.10
C CYS A 990 -0.79 10.26 29.82
N PHE A 991 0.39 9.87 29.37
CA PHE A 991 0.74 8.46 29.18
C PHE A 991 1.40 7.92 30.45
N GLN A 992 0.69 7.01 31.12
CA GLN A 992 1.23 6.21 32.20
C GLN A 992 1.71 4.88 31.59
N PRO A 993 3.03 4.63 31.45
CA PRO A 993 3.53 3.36 30.93
C PRO A 993 3.09 2.21 31.84
N ALA A 994 2.78 1.06 31.23
CA ALA A 994 2.31 -0.13 31.92
C ALA A 994 3.33 -0.58 32.98
N GLY A 995 2.83 -0.97 34.16
CA GLY A 995 3.65 -1.32 35.33
C GLY A 995 4.06 -0.13 36.22
N TYR A 996 3.89 1.11 35.79
CA TYR A 996 4.23 2.31 36.57
C TYR A 996 2.99 3.08 37.04
N GLN A 997 3.13 3.80 38.16
CA GLN A 997 2.14 4.78 38.65
C GLN A 997 2.49 6.22 38.27
N GLN A 998 3.70 6.45 37.80
CA GLN A 998 4.17 7.74 37.28
C GLN A 998 3.95 7.78 35.77
N THR A 999 3.55 8.95 35.27
CA THR A 999 3.61 9.27 33.84
C THR A 999 5.06 9.51 33.41
N TYR A 1000 5.39 9.37 32.12
CA TYR A 1000 6.78 9.60 31.64
C TYR A 1000 7.34 10.99 31.98
N ALA A 1001 6.47 11.99 32.16
CA ALA A 1001 6.84 13.34 32.57
C ALA A 1001 7.41 13.40 34.00
N GLU A 1002 6.95 12.49 34.86
CA GLU A 1002 7.29 12.42 36.28
C GLU A 1002 8.57 11.58 36.52
N MET A 1003 9.23 11.10 35.46
CA MET A 1003 10.40 10.23 35.51
C MET A 1003 11.73 10.97 35.25
N PRO A 1004 12.84 10.60 35.94
CA PRO A 1004 14.18 11.10 35.62
C PRO A 1004 14.63 10.70 34.20
N LYS A 1005 15.33 11.62 33.50
CA LYS A 1005 15.88 11.38 32.15
C LYS A 1005 16.72 10.10 32.06
N SER A 1006 17.50 9.77 33.11
CA SER A 1006 18.36 8.57 33.14
C SER A 1006 17.58 7.24 33.18
N GLU A 1007 16.41 7.20 33.81
CA GLU A 1007 15.56 6.00 33.85
C GLU A 1007 14.67 5.92 32.61
N LYS A 1008 14.12 7.06 32.18
CA LYS A 1008 13.42 7.19 30.91
C LYS A 1008 14.27 6.70 29.73
N ASN A 1009 15.57 7.00 29.73
CA ASN A 1009 16.50 6.56 28.68
C ASN A 1009 16.92 5.08 28.80
N LYS A 1010 16.29 4.27 29.67
CA LYS A 1010 16.39 2.79 29.67
C LYS A 1010 15.10 2.12 29.19
N ILE A 1011 13.94 2.68 29.55
CA ILE A 1011 12.62 2.06 29.28
C ILE A 1011 11.85 2.69 28.12
N SER A 1012 12.27 3.88 27.67
CA SER A 1012 11.59 4.57 26.59
C SER A 1012 11.72 3.81 25.28
N HIS A 1013 10.65 3.93 24.50
CA HIS A 1013 10.58 3.54 23.11
C HIS A 1013 11.89 3.84 22.33
N ARG A 1014 12.48 5.03 22.48
CA ARG A 1014 13.66 5.49 21.71
C ARG A 1014 14.95 4.80 22.05
N TYR A 1015 15.21 4.57 23.33
CA TYR A 1015 16.37 3.79 23.74
C TYR A 1015 16.34 2.41 23.07
N ARG A 1016 15.18 1.73 23.09
CA ARG A 1016 14.99 0.41 22.47
C ARG A 1016 15.23 0.42 20.96
N ALA A 1017 14.87 1.50 20.28
CA ALA A 1017 15.09 1.67 18.85
C ALA A 1017 16.57 1.94 18.49
N LEU A 1018 17.26 2.79 19.24
CA LEU A 1018 18.71 3.00 19.10
C LEU A 1018 19.54 1.78 19.43
N ASP A 1019 19.17 1.06 20.49
CA ASP A 1019 19.83 -0.17 20.91
C ASP A 1019 19.70 -1.26 19.82
N SER A 1020 18.55 -1.30 19.12
CA SER A 1020 18.36 -2.14 17.93
C SER A 1020 19.20 -1.69 16.72
N LEU A 1021 19.42 -0.37 16.52
CA LEU A 1021 20.33 0.18 15.50
C LEU A 1021 21.81 -0.10 15.85
N LYS A 1022 22.19 0.05 17.11
CA LYS A 1022 23.56 -0.08 17.62
C LYS A 1022 24.10 -1.49 17.43
N ARG A 1023 23.31 -2.52 17.78
CA ARG A 1023 23.66 -3.94 17.52
C ARG A 1023 23.92 -4.23 16.05
N HIS A 1024 23.16 -3.61 15.13
CA HIS A 1024 23.31 -3.84 13.69
C HIS A 1024 24.70 -3.45 13.16
N PHE A 1025 25.28 -2.35 13.65
CA PHE A 1025 26.61 -1.92 13.23
C PHE A 1025 27.74 -2.77 13.83
N PHE A 1026 27.66 -3.15 15.11
CA PHE A 1026 28.71 -3.98 15.74
C PHE A 1026 28.73 -5.42 15.23
N ALA A 1027 27.58 -5.98 14.81
CA ALA A 1027 27.55 -7.27 14.12
C ALA A 1027 28.35 -7.25 12.80
N ALA A 1028 28.42 -6.09 12.13
CA ALA A 1028 29.11 -5.90 10.85
C ALA A 1028 30.60 -5.50 10.98
N THR A 1029 31.15 -5.41 12.20
CA THR A 1029 32.59 -5.14 12.43
C THR A 1029 33.35 -6.32 13.03
N ASN A 1030 32.63 -7.34 13.48
CA ASN A 1030 33.19 -8.58 14.06
C ASN A 1030 32.93 -9.80 13.16
N SER A 1031 32.75 -9.58 11.85
CA SER A 1031 32.54 -10.61 10.82
C SER A 1031 33.44 -10.39 9.60
#